data_AF-A0A366S4P1-F1
#
_entry.id   AF-A0A366S4P1-F1
#
_cell.length_a   1.000
_cell.length_b   1.000
_cell.length_c   1.000
_cell.angle_alpha   90.00
_cell.angle_beta   90.00
_cell.angle_gamma   90.00
#
_symmetry.space_group_name_H-M   'P 1'
#
loop_
_entity.id
_entity.type
_entity.pdbx_description
1 polymer ?
#
loop_
_entity_poly.entity_id
_entity_poly.type
_entity_poly.pdbx_seq_one_letter_code
_entity_poly.pdbx_strand_id
1 'polypeptide(L)'
;MAQTEQSNGESRTEPIRMDKPICQIITPVGMLGYGFDEKLTYHELTGLDPNIPTAIILDSGSTDSGPQKLALGSMTSPRSSYVKDLSKLLKLVHTFDVPLIFASAGGDGTDEHVKEMEEIIKDITEEAGNGDYSFNTISLFSNINKDTILERFNQGRLTGCGPCVPPASEEEIQSSLRVVAQMGYEPFLDAMNANPDFDIIIGGRAYDPSPYAAYCVHQLMRQTDITDEQLHSSLGGFLHMGKILECGGQCSTPKSHGAVASVYASGLFDIRPMAPDSVCTTLSVAAHTLYENTRPDVLRGPGGSIHLDNSHYEQLSDGKTVRVSGSRYRSSEKDGAPYQFKLEAARIVGYRSMFMGSVKDYILISQIDKVLARVKLYVAQQHPEITSHWKVDFHVYGKGQFPGQLFIVAEALASTQQLANSIASKARVGMIHAPYPGQKATAGNFGFGIGGLMELELGPCAEFSLYHLMELESHEQRVFPVGDGRLEGPLLRGSVSRIGNGSMKPRVRDLPKIPGEMLFMPGAEHIAPAPSQPITNPQTLSDLCSVLRSKNAGPYEITIDAIFSSKEIYNTVKTSGLLSPSNVAKAIGVAEENIIWIGFFDPAISFKVTIPRVRMGVKKAAGGFMENDIHGSQEHMGLASKNFYRTFNMAVPQRQTPRIEDLCAFYVGKSIHDAPKPAVILDKAKINRHCQSMLKAVDTLGLGFRAHVKTHKTIEVARLQSGQGSGDVKLIVSTLAEIDHLLPLFKEYKAAGRRLDILYGLPLPRSQIPRLAALGTELGPGSISVLIDHPSQLQSVKDFSQHAKFPARVFLKVDTGYHRAGLPPTYMNKNGLIESLAQLEVSGEAELLGLYSHSSLSYADSTPEQAMGNLEGEIQGCLEAVNAQAQLFAKEKQLIISVGASPQVTAVENLVTSEGDLSPAAASLRKAIETVTTGQPGGLKTKLELHAGVYSILDMQQVSTNSRRHLGSAEDEIAISVIAEVCSVYNDKERAQPEALVAVGTLGLGREPCAAYSGWGVVSQVSGTRRLIVDRVSQEHSILAWEYGKDEDTSAIPPVPLEVGQNVVIFPNHACVTGALYGWYLVVDSEEGDGKTIVDVWGRASGW
;
A
#
# COMPACT_ATOMS: atom_id res chain seq x y z
N MET A 1 -31.91 -8.85 87.05
CA MET A 1 -31.30 -7.73 86.30
C MET A 1 -29.84 -7.70 86.68
N ALA A 2 -28.84 -7.96 85.83
CA ALA A 2 -28.76 -7.79 84.39
C ALA A 2 -28.10 -9.02 83.73
N GLN A 3 -28.53 -9.32 82.50
CA GLN A 3 -27.92 -10.30 81.61
C GLN A 3 -27.20 -9.56 80.48
N THR A 4 -26.11 -10.19 80.05
CA THR A 4 -25.17 -9.91 78.97
C THR A 4 -25.84 -9.91 77.60
N GLU A 5 -25.62 -8.86 76.80
CA GLU A 5 -25.97 -8.82 75.36
C GLU A 5 -24.71 -9.00 74.49
N GLN A 6 -24.83 -9.91 73.53
CA GLN A 6 -23.92 -10.14 72.40
C GLN A 6 -24.09 -9.00 71.38
N SER A 7 -22.99 -8.38 70.95
CA SER A 7 -23.00 -7.50 69.77
C SER A 7 -22.67 -8.30 68.51
N ASN A 8 -23.67 -8.54 67.68
CA ASN A 8 -23.52 -8.98 66.29
C ASN A 8 -22.70 -7.95 65.49
N GLY A 9 -21.56 -8.36 64.94
CA GLY A 9 -20.85 -7.60 63.91
C GLY A 9 -21.50 -7.85 62.55
N GLU A 10 -22.35 -6.92 62.12
CA GLU A 10 -22.93 -6.91 60.78
C GLU A 10 -21.83 -6.82 59.70
N SER A 11 -21.82 -7.81 58.82
CA SER A 11 -21.13 -7.75 57.52
C SER A 11 -21.74 -6.60 56.71
N ARG A 12 -20.99 -5.50 56.55
CA ARG A 12 -21.35 -4.43 55.61
C ARG A 12 -21.02 -4.89 54.19
N THR A 13 -21.99 -5.52 53.53
CA THR A 13 -22.00 -5.68 52.07
C THR A 13 -22.22 -4.31 51.42
N GLU A 14 -21.17 -3.66 50.94
CA GLU A 14 -21.33 -2.54 50.01
C GLU A 14 -21.73 -3.07 48.62
N PRO A 15 -22.71 -2.47 47.93
CA PRO A 15 -23.01 -2.80 46.54
C PRO A 15 -21.81 -2.50 45.64
N ILE A 16 -21.62 -3.29 44.57
CA ILE A 16 -20.50 -3.13 43.61
C ILE A 16 -20.47 -1.68 43.10
N ARG A 17 -19.48 -0.90 43.55
CA ARG A 17 -19.24 0.44 43.00
C ARG A 17 -18.51 0.30 41.68
N MET A 18 -19.27 0.30 40.59
CA MET A 18 -18.74 0.15 39.23
C MET A 18 -17.71 1.23 38.85
N ASP A 19 -17.72 2.36 39.54
CA ASP A 19 -16.93 3.55 39.19
C ASP A 19 -15.57 3.64 39.91
N LYS A 20 -15.25 2.71 40.82
CA LYS A 20 -13.96 2.68 41.55
C LYS A 20 -13.08 1.52 41.05
N PRO A 21 -11.77 1.73 40.84
CA PRO A 21 -10.87 0.62 40.49
C PRO A 21 -10.79 -0.41 41.62
N ILE A 22 -10.81 -1.70 41.26
CA ILE A 22 -10.62 -2.84 42.17
C ILE A 22 -9.13 -3.11 42.44
N CYS A 23 -8.25 -2.74 41.51
CA CYS A 23 -6.81 -2.85 41.69
C CYS A 23 -6.05 -1.95 40.72
N GLN A 24 -4.77 -1.73 41.04
CA GLN A 24 -3.78 -1.06 40.21
C GLN A 24 -2.63 -2.03 39.92
N ILE A 25 -2.11 -1.99 38.69
CA ILE A 25 -1.01 -2.85 38.26
C ILE A 25 0.06 -1.98 37.64
N ILE A 26 1.32 -2.19 38.06
CA ILE A 26 2.49 -1.60 37.43
C ILE A 26 3.28 -2.71 36.75
N THR A 27 3.60 -2.51 35.48
CA THR A 27 4.55 -3.35 34.75
C THR A 27 5.77 -2.51 34.39
N PRO A 28 6.89 -2.64 35.14
CA PRO A 28 8.09 -1.81 34.93
C PRO A 28 8.80 -2.09 33.60
N VAL A 29 8.71 -3.33 33.12
CA VAL A 29 9.31 -3.82 31.88
C VAL A 29 8.57 -5.07 31.41
N GLY A 30 8.48 -5.29 30.09
CA GLY A 30 7.81 -6.47 29.51
C GLY A 30 8.68 -7.74 29.44
N MET A 31 9.89 -7.72 29.98
CA MET A 31 10.77 -8.91 30.06
C MET A 31 11.75 -8.71 31.20
N LEU A 32 11.72 -9.61 32.19
CA LEU A 32 12.63 -9.52 33.32
C LEU A 32 14.08 -9.75 32.85
N GLY A 33 15.01 -8.93 33.33
CA GLY A 33 16.42 -9.00 32.95
C GLY A 33 16.78 -8.15 31.73
N TYR A 34 15.85 -7.39 31.13
CA TYR A 34 16.16 -6.37 30.11
C TYR A 34 16.61 -5.04 30.72
N GLY A 35 16.35 -4.82 32.01
CA GLY A 35 16.62 -3.56 32.69
C GLY A 35 15.41 -2.61 32.67
N PHE A 36 15.12 -2.03 33.83
CA PHE A 36 14.15 -0.94 33.98
C PHE A 36 14.69 0.20 34.86
N ASP A 37 14.04 1.36 34.76
CA ASP A 37 14.31 2.52 35.61
C ASP A 37 13.55 2.41 36.94
N GLU A 38 14.31 2.11 38.01
CA GLU A 38 13.80 2.01 39.38
C GLU A 38 13.15 3.33 39.83
N LYS A 39 13.67 4.48 39.40
CA LYS A 39 13.19 5.80 39.82
C LYS A 39 11.80 6.09 39.29
N LEU A 40 11.52 5.72 38.04
CA LEU A 40 10.18 5.86 37.45
C LEU A 40 9.19 4.96 38.18
N THR A 41 9.56 3.71 38.47
CA THR A 41 8.69 2.78 39.19
C THR A 41 8.40 3.25 40.61
N TYR A 42 9.42 3.75 41.31
CA TYR A 42 9.28 4.35 42.63
C TYR A 42 8.34 5.57 42.61
N HIS A 43 8.51 6.46 41.63
CA HIS A 43 7.66 7.64 41.46
C HIS A 43 6.19 7.24 41.26
N GLU A 44 5.94 6.27 40.39
CA GLU A 44 4.59 5.77 40.13
C GLU A 44 3.97 5.16 41.39
N LEU A 45 4.67 4.25 42.09
CA LEU A 45 4.18 3.66 43.33
C LEU A 45 3.84 4.70 44.41
N THR A 46 4.58 5.81 44.46
CA THR A 46 4.32 6.90 45.40
C THR A 46 3.07 7.72 45.03
N GLY A 47 2.74 7.81 43.74
CA GLY A 47 1.62 8.61 43.22
C GLY A 47 0.28 7.88 43.11
N LEU A 48 0.26 6.55 43.24
CA LEU A 48 -0.96 5.74 43.20
C LEU A 48 -1.81 5.90 44.48
N ASP A 49 -3.10 5.57 44.39
CA ASP A 49 -4.01 5.66 45.55
C ASP A 49 -3.68 4.53 46.53
N PRO A 50 -3.17 4.84 47.74
CA PRO A 50 -2.77 3.81 48.70
C PRO A 50 -3.95 2.97 49.22
N ASN A 51 -5.20 3.36 48.95
CA ASN A 51 -6.38 2.62 49.32
C ASN A 51 -6.85 1.61 48.26
N ILE A 52 -6.21 1.57 47.09
CA ILE A 52 -6.49 0.61 46.03
C ILE A 52 -5.36 -0.45 46.03
N PRO A 53 -5.69 -1.75 46.09
CA PRO A 53 -4.67 -2.81 46.04
C PRO A 53 -3.78 -2.68 44.80
N THR A 54 -2.46 -2.63 45.00
CA THR A 54 -1.48 -2.43 43.93
C THR A 54 -0.53 -3.63 43.85
N ALA A 55 -0.19 -4.09 42.65
CA ALA A 55 0.82 -5.12 42.43
C ALA A 55 1.82 -4.71 41.33
N ILE A 56 3.04 -5.24 41.44
CA ILE A 56 4.03 -5.20 40.37
C ILE A 56 3.92 -6.52 39.61
N ILE A 57 3.55 -6.48 38.33
CA ILE A 57 3.35 -7.70 37.53
C ILE A 57 4.18 -7.63 36.25
N LEU A 58 4.89 -8.73 35.96
CA LEU A 58 5.68 -8.90 34.73
C LEU A 58 5.39 -10.28 34.13
N ASP A 59 5.53 -10.43 32.83
CA ASP A 59 5.66 -11.74 32.22
C ASP A 59 6.82 -11.67 31.23
N SER A 60 7.61 -12.73 31.18
CA SER A 60 8.76 -12.85 30.27
C SER A 60 8.41 -13.67 29.01
N GLY A 61 7.12 -13.99 28.85
CA GLY A 61 6.61 -15.07 28.05
C GLY A 61 6.98 -14.94 26.60
N SER A 62 7.84 -15.84 26.13
CA SER A 62 8.04 -16.03 24.70
C SER A 62 9.07 -17.13 24.39
N THR A 63 8.63 -18.11 23.60
CA THR A 63 9.53 -18.99 22.81
C THR A 63 9.92 -18.37 21.46
N ASP A 64 9.61 -17.09 21.20
CA ASP A 64 9.81 -16.43 19.91
C ASP A 64 11.28 -16.23 19.57
N SER A 65 12.15 -16.18 20.58
CA SER A 65 13.60 -16.21 20.41
C SER A 65 14.13 -17.60 20.03
N GLY A 66 13.26 -18.59 19.84
CA GLY A 66 13.61 -19.92 19.35
C GLY A 66 13.59 -21.05 20.37
N PRO A 67 13.84 -22.27 19.89
CA PRO A 67 13.73 -23.52 20.67
C PRO A 67 14.91 -23.77 21.63
N GLN A 68 15.97 -22.95 21.54
CA GLN A 68 17.24 -23.23 22.20
C GLN A 68 17.12 -23.29 23.72
N LYS A 69 16.36 -22.38 24.32
CA LYS A 69 16.14 -22.31 25.77
C LYS A 69 15.42 -23.56 26.29
N LEU A 70 14.32 -23.98 25.68
CA LEU A 70 13.66 -25.27 25.99
C LEU A 70 14.61 -26.47 25.84
N ALA A 71 15.41 -26.52 24.77
CA ALA A 71 16.30 -27.65 24.52
C ALA A 71 17.51 -27.69 25.48
N LEU A 72 18.15 -26.55 25.73
CA LEU A 72 19.41 -26.49 26.49
C LEU A 72 19.24 -26.12 27.96
N GLY A 73 18.12 -25.48 28.34
CA GLY A 73 17.89 -24.96 29.68
C GLY A 73 18.53 -23.61 29.95
N SER A 74 19.09 -22.95 28.92
CA SER A 74 19.59 -21.58 29.04
C SER A 74 18.46 -20.58 29.30
N MET A 75 18.78 -19.44 29.92
CA MET A 75 17.86 -18.32 30.10
C MET A 75 18.02 -17.29 28.97
N THR A 76 17.01 -16.43 28.76
CA THR A 76 17.04 -15.34 27.77
C THR A 76 18.18 -14.34 28.03
N SER A 77 18.35 -13.90 29.27
CA SER A 77 19.42 -13.00 29.69
C SER A 77 20.47 -13.72 30.54
N PRO A 78 21.71 -13.20 30.64
CA PRO A 78 22.66 -13.67 31.64
C PRO A 78 22.11 -13.53 33.06
N ARG A 79 22.49 -14.44 33.95
CA ARG A 79 22.08 -14.43 35.37
C ARG A 79 22.26 -13.06 36.04
N SER A 80 23.37 -12.38 35.78
CA SER A 80 23.68 -11.07 36.33
C SER A 80 22.65 -9.99 36.00
N SER A 81 21.98 -10.07 34.84
CA SER A 81 20.91 -9.15 34.48
C SER A 81 19.65 -9.38 35.34
N TYR A 82 19.29 -10.64 35.59
CA TYR A 82 18.17 -10.98 36.47
C TYR A 82 18.43 -10.55 37.92
N VAL A 83 19.65 -10.79 38.44
CA VAL A 83 20.08 -10.29 39.75
C VAL A 83 19.85 -8.79 39.84
N LYS A 84 20.36 -8.02 38.87
CA LYS A 84 20.24 -6.55 38.87
C LYS A 84 18.78 -6.06 38.91
N ASP A 85 17.88 -6.68 38.16
CA ASP A 85 16.48 -6.27 38.12
C ASP A 85 15.72 -6.74 39.36
N LEU A 86 15.93 -7.98 39.82
CA LEU A 86 15.31 -8.49 41.05
C LEU A 86 15.78 -7.72 42.28
N SER A 87 17.04 -7.30 42.39
CA SER A 87 17.51 -6.47 43.52
C SER A 87 16.70 -5.17 43.64
N LYS A 88 16.38 -4.52 42.51
CA LYS A 88 15.54 -3.32 42.50
C LYS A 88 14.09 -3.63 42.85
N LEU A 89 13.52 -4.69 42.27
CA LEU A 89 12.13 -5.08 42.49
C LEU A 89 11.88 -5.49 43.95
N LEU A 90 12.75 -6.32 44.53
CA LEU A 90 12.65 -6.75 45.93
C LEU A 90 12.72 -5.57 46.90
N LYS A 91 13.57 -4.58 46.59
CA LYS A 91 13.63 -3.32 47.35
C LYS A 91 12.31 -2.55 47.26
N LEU A 92 11.69 -2.46 46.09
CA LEU A 92 10.39 -1.81 45.91
C LEU A 92 9.26 -2.56 46.64
N VAL A 93 9.23 -3.89 46.56
CA VAL A 93 8.31 -4.77 47.31
C VAL A 93 8.43 -4.49 48.81
N HIS A 94 9.65 -4.52 49.35
CA HIS A 94 9.90 -4.25 50.76
C HIS A 94 9.51 -2.83 51.18
N THR A 95 9.77 -1.84 50.31
CA THR A 95 9.54 -0.41 50.62
C THR A 95 8.07 -0.03 50.59
N PHE A 96 7.30 -0.57 49.63
CA PHE A 96 5.90 -0.18 49.40
C PHE A 96 4.86 -1.22 49.86
N ASP A 97 5.29 -2.39 50.34
CA ASP A 97 4.40 -3.49 50.76
C ASP A 97 3.41 -3.89 49.64
N VAL A 98 3.94 -4.03 48.42
CA VAL A 98 3.20 -4.44 47.23
C VAL A 98 3.73 -5.78 46.71
N PRO A 99 2.86 -6.74 46.34
CA PRO A 99 3.32 -8.02 45.83
C PRO A 99 3.99 -7.91 44.46
N LEU A 100 4.98 -8.77 44.22
CA LEU A 100 5.63 -8.98 42.93
C LEU A 100 5.15 -10.30 42.34
N ILE A 101 4.56 -10.25 41.15
CA ILE A 101 4.13 -11.45 40.42
C ILE A 101 4.87 -11.45 39.09
N PHE A 102 5.61 -12.50 38.80
CA PHE A 102 6.16 -12.67 37.46
C PHE A 102 6.05 -14.10 36.96
N ALA A 103 5.82 -14.27 35.67
CA ALA A 103 5.65 -15.56 35.04
C ALA A 103 6.61 -15.77 33.86
N SER A 104 6.60 -16.99 33.31
CA SER A 104 7.53 -17.45 32.28
C SER A 104 8.99 -17.24 32.69
N ALA A 105 9.32 -17.58 33.94
CA ALA A 105 10.65 -17.39 34.53
C ALA A 105 11.78 -17.82 33.57
N GLY A 106 12.83 -17.00 33.46
CA GLY A 106 13.97 -17.25 32.57
C GLY A 106 13.69 -17.12 31.06
N GLY A 107 12.44 -16.83 30.68
CA GLY A 107 11.94 -16.66 29.31
C GLY A 107 10.92 -17.74 28.91
N ASP A 108 11.30 -19.01 29.03
CA ASP A 108 10.46 -20.14 28.61
C ASP A 108 9.72 -20.81 29.78
N GLY A 109 10.00 -20.40 31.03
CA GLY A 109 9.23 -20.81 32.20
C GLY A 109 9.42 -22.28 32.62
N THR A 110 10.58 -22.87 32.34
CA THR A 110 10.87 -24.24 32.80
C THR A 110 10.99 -24.29 34.33
N ASP A 111 10.75 -25.46 34.92
CA ASP A 111 10.88 -25.63 36.37
C ASP A 111 12.29 -25.31 36.90
N GLU A 112 13.32 -25.54 36.09
CA GLU A 112 14.70 -25.15 36.41
C GLU A 112 14.87 -23.63 36.44
N HIS A 113 14.21 -22.90 35.54
CA HIS A 113 14.24 -21.43 35.54
C HIS A 113 13.52 -20.85 36.76
N VAL A 114 12.39 -21.43 37.17
CA VAL A 114 11.68 -21.02 38.39
C VAL A 114 12.59 -21.16 39.61
N LYS A 115 13.28 -22.30 39.75
CA LYS A 115 14.24 -22.55 40.84
C LYS A 115 15.43 -21.59 40.80
N GLU A 116 15.96 -21.29 39.62
CA GLU A 116 17.06 -20.32 39.48
C GLU A 116 16.65 -18.92 39.94
N MET A 117 15.41 -18.50 39.67
CA MET A 117 14.89 -17.21 40.18
C MET A 117 14.72 -17.23 41.70
N GLU A 118 14.29 -18.36 42.28
CA GLU A 118 14.22 -18.54 43.73
C GLU A 118 15.61 -18.42 44.39
N GLU A 119 16.63 -19.05 43.80
CA GLU A 119 18.03 -18.94 44.28
C GLU A 119 18.58 -17.52 44.09
N ILE A 120 18.26 -16.82 42.99
CA ILE A 120 18.65 -15.40 42.82
C ILE A 120 18.03 -14.53 43.93
N ILE A 121 16.75 -14.72 44.23
CA ILE A 121 16.08 -13.96 45.30
C ILE A 121 16.75 -14.26 46.65
N LYS A 122 17.05 -15.53 46.92
CA LYS A 122 17.76 -15.96 48.13
C LYS A 122 19.13 -15.29 48.25
N ASP A 123 19.96 -15.36 47.20
CA ASP A 123 21.27 -14.69 47.17
C ASP A 123 21.15 -13.20 47.51
N ILE A 124 20.18 -12.50 46.91
CA ILE A 124 19.97 -11.06 47.16
C ILE A 124 19.56 -10.80 48.61
N THR A 125 18.70 -11.63 49.20
CA THR A 125 18.30 -11.48 50.62
C THR A 125 19.43 -11.75 51.60
N GLU A 126 20.46 -12.50 51.19
CA GLU A 126 21.65 -12.79 51.99
C GLU A 126 22.75 -11.69 51.87
N GLU A 127 22.61 -10.75 50.92
CA GLU A 127 23.57 -9.65 50.73
C GLU A 127 23.62 -8.66 51.92
N ALA A 128 24.82 -8.13 52.16
CA ALA A 128 25.05 -7.14 53.22
C ALA A 128 24.24 -5.84 52.95
N GLY A 129 23.22 -5.59 53.77
CA GLY A 129 22.31 -4.45 53.64
C GLY A 129 20.84 -4.82 53.50
N ASN A 130 20.53 -6.09 53.19
CA ASN A 130 19.17 -6.60 52.99
C ASN A 130 18.67 -7.49 54.14
N GLY A 131 19.29 -7.40 55.33
CA GLY A 131 19.03 -8.30 56.46
C GLY A 131 17.62 -8.21 57.06
N ASP A 132 16.86 -7.17 56.72
CA ASP A 132 15.46 -7.00 57.09
C ASP A 132 14.46 -7.50 56.03
N TYR A 133 14.94 -8.06 54.91
CA TYR A 133 14.10 -8.69 53.90
C TYR A 133 13.60 -10.05 54.41
N SER A 134 12.30 -10.29 54.26
CA SER A 134 11.66 -11.60 54.45
C SER A 134 10.41 -11.63 53.58
N PHE A 135 10.39 -12.51 52.60
CA PHE A 135 9.33 -12.60 51.59
C PHE A 135 8.66 -13.98 51.64
N ASN A 136 7.33 -14.00 51.66
CA ASN A 136 6.51 -15.18 51.41
C ASN A 136 6.42 -15.41 49.89
N THR A 137 7.22 -16.36 49.40
CA THR A 137 7.43 -16.62 47.98
C THR A 137 6.69 -17.88 47.55
N ILE A 138 5.93 -17.79 46.47
CA ILE A 138 5.26 -18.93 45.84
C ILE A 138 5.94 -19.25 44.52
N SER A 139 6.38 -20.48 44.33
CA SER A 139 6.92 -20.99 43.07
C SER A 139 5.88 -21.91 42.40
N LEU A 140 5.48 -21.61 41.16
CA LEU A 140 4.56 -22.43 40.36
C LEU A 140 5.31 -23.06 39.19
N PHE A 141 5.13 -24.37 39.01
CA PHE A 141 5.87 -25.20 38.07
C PHE A 141 4.97 -25.67 36.92
N SER A 142 5.55 -25.73 35.72
CA SER A 142 4.80 -25.94 34.47
C SER A 142 5.27 -27.13 33.64
N ASN A 143 6.35 -27.81 34.05
CA ASN A 143 6.80 -29.00 33.34
C ASN A 143 5.77 -30.14 33.46
N ILE A 144 5.42 -30.74 32.34
CA ILE A 144 4.51 -31.89 32.28
C ILE A 144 5.28 -33.18 32.05
N ASN A 145 4.87 -34.26 32.72
CA ASN A 145 5.47 -35.58 32.52
C ASN A 145 5.18 -36.10 31.10
N LYS A 146 6.24 -36.56 30.42
CA LYS A 146 6.16 -37.16 29.08
C LYS A 146 5.26 -38.39 29.03
N ASP A 147 5.15 -39.17 30.10
CA ASP A 147 4.29 -40.34 30.17
C ASP A 147 2.81 -39.95 30.02
N THR A 148 2.39 -38.88 30.68
CA THR A 148 1.03 -38.31 30.54
C THR A 148 0.79 -37.79 29.13
N ILE A 149 1.78 -37.13 28.53
CA ILE A 149 1.68 -36.61 27.16
C ILE A 149 1.55 -37.77 26.16
N LEU A 150 2.34 -38.84 26.32
CA LEU A 150 2.26 -40.05 25.50
C LEU A 150 0.92 -40.75 25.66
N GLU A 151 0.38 -40.82 26.87
CA GLU A 151 -0.95 -41.37 27.12
C GLU A 151 -2.02 -40.61 26.33
N ARG A 152 -2.05 -39.27 26.43
CA ARG A 152 -3.00 -38.42 25.70
C ARG A 152 -2.78 -38.48 24.18
N PHE A 153 -1.52 -38.58 23.74
CA PHE A 153 -1.17 -38.75 22.33
C PHE A 153 -1.76 -40.06 21.76
N ASN A 154 -1.59 -41.17 22.47
CA ASN A 154 -2.12 -42.47 22.08
C ASN A 154 -3.66 -42.51 22.09
N GLN A 155 -4.31 -41.64 22.87
CA GLN A 155 -5.77 -41.44 22.87
C GLN A 155 -6.26 -40.51 21.75
N GLY A 156 -5.37 -39.92 20.95
CA GLY A 156 -5.73 -38.95 19.90
C GLY A 156 -6.12 -37.57 20.42
N ARG A 157 -5.71 -37.22 21.64
CA ARG A 157 -6.10 -35.98 22.36
C ARG A 157 -5.06 -34.88 22.32
N LEU A 158 -4.15 -34.95 21.34
CA LEU A 158 -3.20 -33.89 21.01
C LEU A 158 -3.53 -33.33 19.63
N THR A 159 -3.60 -32.01 19.52
CA THR A 159 -3.84 -31.31 18.25
C THR A 159 -2.82 -30.20 18.06
N GLY A 160 -2.39 -29.93 16.82
CA GLY A 160 -1.48 -28.81 16.57
C GLY A 160 -2.15 -27.47 16.91
N CYS A 161 -1.40 -26.50 17.44
CA CYS A 161 -1.96 -25.16 17.77
C CYS A 161 -2.46 -24.37 16.54
N GLY A 162 -2.12 -24.81 15.33
CA GLY A 162 -2.55 -24.22 14.08
C GLY A 162 -2.30 -25.15 12.90
N PRO A 163 -2.83 -24.83 11.71
CA PRO A 163 -2.75 -25.68 10.52
C PRO A 163 -1.33 -25.89 9.98
N CYS A 164 -0.37 -25.10 10.49
CA CYS A 164 1.04 -25.15 10.08
C CYS A 164 1.92 -25.96 11.04
N VAL A 165 1.38 -26.39 12.18
CA VAL A 165 2.05 -27.30 13.11
C VAL A 165 1.94 -28.72 12.55
N PRO A 166 3.06 -29.45 12.36
CA PRO A 166 3.01 -30.84 11.94
C PRO A 166 2.36 -31.71 13.03
N PRO A 167 1.72 -32.84 12.68
CA PRO A 167 1.24 -33.78 13.67
C PRO A 167 2.36 -34.23 14.61
N ALA A 168 2.07 -34.32 15.91
CA ALA A 168 3.00 -34.86 16.89
C ALA A 168 3.40 -36.30 16.54
N SER A 169 4.62 -36.69 16.92
CA SER A 169 5.10 -38.07 16.86
C SER A 169 5.63 -38.54 18.21
N GLU A 170 5.54 -39.84 18.46
CA GLU A 170 6.09 -40.46 19.68
C GLU A 170 7.59 -40.21 19.83
N GLU A 171 8.35 -40.28 18.73
CA GLU A 171 9.79 -39.99 18.71
C GLU A 171 10.09 -38.55 19.16
N GLU A 172 9.31 -37.56 18.70
CA GLU A 172 9.48 -36.16 19.08
C GLU A 172 9.13 -35.92 20.55
N ILE A 173 8.08 -36.56 21.07
CA ILE A 173 7.73 -36.49 22.50
C ILE A 173 8.88 -37.07 23.34
N GLN A 174 9.35 -38.28 23.00
CA GLN A 174 10.41 -38.95 23.76
C GLN A 174 11.74 -38.18 23.74
N SER A 175 12.12 -37.67 22.56
CA SER A 175 13.36 -36.89 22.37
C SER A 175 13.29 -35.45 22.88
N SER A 176 12.11 -34.97 23.30
CA SER A 176 11.97 -33.68 23.98
C SER A 176 12.65 -33.72 25.34
N LEU A 177 13.49 -32.72 25.60
CA LEU A 177 14.23 -32.62 26.87
C LEU A 177 13.38 -32.00 27.98
N ARG A 178 12.60 -30.98 27.65
CA ARG A 178 11.67 -30.29 28.55
C ARG A 178 10.36 -30.08 27.81
N VAL A 179 9.24 -30.33 28.48
CA VAL A 179 7.91 -30.02 27.95
C VAL A 179 7.21 -29.16 28.99
N VAL A 180 6.92 -27.93 28.62
CA VAL A 180 6.20 -26.98 29.48
C VAL A 180 4.76 -26.83 29.00
N ALA A 181 3.83 -26.70 29.94
CA ALA A 181 2.46 -26.30 29.65
C ALA A 181 2.29 -24.80 29.85
N GLN A 182 1.70 -24.12 28.86
CA GLN A 182 1.25 -22.76 29.02
C GLN A 182 0.03 -22.72 29.95
N MET A 183 0.27 -22.39 31.23
CA MET A 183 -0.77 -22.31 32.25
C MET A 183 -1.73 -21.14 32.02
N GLY A 184 -3.01 -21.31 32.37
CA GLY A 184 -3.97 -20.21 32.46
C GLY A 184 -3.82 -19.39 33.75
N TYR A 185 -4.83 -18.56 34.04
CA TYR A 185 -4.86 -17.72 35.24
C TYR A 185 -5.23 -18.50 36.52
N GLU A 186 -5.82 -19.68 36.36
CA GLU A 186 -6.36 -20.51 37.43
C GLU A 186 -5.32 -20.92 38.48
N PRO A 187 -4.14 -21.47 38.14
CA PRO A 187 -3.16 -21.86 39.16
C PRO A 187 -2.58 -20.68 39.92
N PHE A 188 -2.47 -19.51 39.28
CA PHE A 188 -2.08 -18.26 39.97
C PHE A 188 -3.18 -17.83 40.96
N LEU A 189 -4.45 -17.86 40.53
CA LEU A 189 -5.59 -17.52 41.39
C LEU A 189 -5.70 -18.47 42.58
N ASP A 190 -5.56 -19.77 42.35
CA ASP A 190 -5.58 -20.79 43.40
C ASP A 190 -4.47 -20.55 44.44
N ALA A 191 -3.26 -20.25 43.97
CA ALA A 191 -2.12 -19.94 44.82
C ALA A 191 -2.33 -18.67 45.66
N MET A 192 -2.84 -17.60 45.04
CA MET A 192 -3.17 -16.34 45.73
C MET A 192 -4.28 -16.53 46.77
N ASN A 193 -5.29 -17.33 46.47
CA ASN A 193 -6.40 -17.62 47.40
C ASN A 193 -5.95 -18.49 48.57
N ALA A 194 -5.07 -19.47 48.33
CA ALA A 194 -4.52 -20.32 49.38
C ALA A 194 -3.53 -19.57 50.29
N ASN A 195 -2.87 -18.52 49.78
CA ASN A 195 -1.85 -17.75 50.50
C ASN A 195 -2.08 -16.23 50.31
N PRO A 196 -3.12 -15.64 50.91
CA PRO A 196 -3.55 -14.25 50.63
C PRO A 196 -2.58 -13.15 51.11
N ASP A 197 -1.53 -13.54 51.85
CA ASP A 197 -0.46 -12.71 52.39
C ASP A 197 0.90 -12.98 51.68
N PHE A 198 0.87 -13.46 50.44
CA PHE A 198 2.07 -13.62 49.62
C PHE A 198 2.76 -12.28 49.31
N ASP A 199 4.08 -12.32 49.16
CA ASP A 199 4.90 -11.17 48.73
C ASP A 199 5.38 -11.36 47.30
N ILE A 200 5.70 -12.60 46.89
CA ILE A 200 6.27 -12.91 45.59
C ILE A 200 5.59 -14.14 44.99
N ILE A 201 5.28 -14.11 43.69
CA ILE A 201 4.95 -15.31 42.90
C ILE A 201 5.91 -15.42 41.73
N ILE A 202 6.58 -16.57 41.64
CA ILE A 202 7.46 -16.99 40.54
C ILE A 202 6.71 -18.05 39.72
N GLY A 203 6.22 -17.66 38.56
CA GLY A 203 5.51 -18.54 37.64
C GLY A 203 6.44 -19.19 36.61
N GLY A 204 6.24 -20.49 36.38
CA GLY A 204 6.68 -21.19 35.18
C GLY A 204 5.97 -20.69 33.93
N ARG A 205 5.94 -21.49 32.86
CA ARG A 205 5.34 -21.08 31.58
C ARG A 205 3.86 -20.76 31.77
N ALA A 206 3.47 -19.54 31.44
CA ALA A 206 2.10 -19.08 31.54
C ALA A 206 1.64 -18.48 30.21
N TYR A 207 0.33 -18.43 30.01
CA TYR A 207 -0.26 -17.58 29.01
C TYR A 207 -0.08 -16.16 29.49
N ASP A 208 0.53 -15.31 28.69
CA ASP A 208 1.13 -14.05 29.13
C ASP A 208 0.16 -13.12 29.92
N PRO A 209 -1.15 -13.04 29.59
CA PRO A 209 -2.13 -12.30 30.38
C PRO A 209 -2.52 -12.92 31.74
N SER A 210 -2.16 -14.17 32.00
CA SER A 210 -2.62 -14.97 33.15
C SER A 210 -2.26 -14.39 34.52
N PRO A 211 -1.00 -14.00 34.81
CA PRO A 211 -0.67 -13.42 36.12
C PRO A 211 -1.46 -12.12 36.41
N TYR A 212 -1.71 -11.32 35.36
CA TYR A 212 -2.51 -10.10 35.45
C TYR A 212 -3.97 -10.40 35.76
N ALA A 213 -4.58 -11.29 34.97
CA ALA A 213 -5.99 -11.66 35.14
C ALA A 213 -6.23 -12.34 36.49
N ALA A 214 -5.32 -13.22 36.92
CA ALA A 214 -5.41 -13.88 38.22
C ALA A 214 -5.45 -12.87 39.37
N TYR A 215 -4.58 -11.85 39.35
CA TYR A 215 -4.57 -10.80 40.36
C TYR A 215 -5.86 -9.97 40.36
N CYS A 216 -6.37 -9.59 39.18
CA CYS A 216 -7.65 -8.88 39.07
C CYS A 216 -8.81 -9.69 39.63
N VAL A 217 -8.89 -10.99 39.30
CA VAL A 217 -9.93 -11.88 39.81
C VAL A 217 -9.82 -12.05 41.33
N HIS A 218 -8.61 -12.27 41.84
CA HIS A 218 -8.36 -12.37 43.29
C HIS A 218 -8.84 -11.12 44.04
N GLN A 219 -8.53 -9.93 43.53
CA GLN A 219 -8.94 -8.67 44.16
C GLN A 219 -10.45 -8.44 44.09
N LEU A 220 -11.08 -8.79 42.97
CA LEU A 220 -12.53 -8.70 42.80
C LEU A 220 -13.28 -9.59 43.80
N MET A 221 -12.86 -10.85 43.94
CA MET A 221 -13.45 -11.82 44.87
C MET A 221 -13.26 -11.41 46.34
N ARG A 222 -12.18 -10.71 46.68
CA ARG A 222 -11.93 -10.25 48.06
C ARG A 222 -12.74 -9.03 48.46
N GLN A 223 -13.13 -8.20 47.50
CA GLN A 223 -13.78 -6.91 47.75
C GLN A 223 -15.29 -6.99 47.56
N THR A 224 -15.79 -7.99 46.83
CA THR A 224 -17.21 -8.09 46.46
C THR A 224 -17.69 -9.54 46.43
N ASP A 225 -18.94 -9.76 46.84
CA ASP A 225 -19.65 -11.01 46.58
C ASP A 225 -20.09 -11.02 45.11
N ILE A 226 -19.30 -11.68 44.26
CA ILE A 226 -19.52 -11.74 42.80
C ILE A 226 -20.02 -13.12 42.38
N THR A 227 -20.99 -13.15 41.47
CA THR A 227 -21.46 -14.41 40.85
C THR A 227 -20.50 -14.87 39.75
N ASP A 228 -20.50 -16.18 39.45
CA ASP A 228 -19.69 -16.73 38.34
C ASP A 228 -19.99 -16.05 36.99
N GLU A 229 -21.25 -15.66 36.75
CA GLU A 229 -21.65 -14.95 35.53
C GLU A 229 -21.02 -13.55 35.44
N GLN A 230 -21.03 -12.80 36.54
CA GLN A 230 -20.41 -11.48 36.60
C GLN A 230 -18.89 -11.58 36.47
N LEU A 231 -18.26 -12.54 37.15
CA LEU A 231 -16.82 -12.81 37.01
C LEU A 231 -16.45 -13.12 35.55
N HIS A 232 -17.23 -14.00 34.91
CA HIS A 232 -17.04 -14.35 33.51
C HIS A 232 -17.18 -13.14 32.58
N SER A 233 -18.10 -12.22 32.88
CA SER A 233 -18.29 -10.99 32.09
C SER A 233 -17.07 -10.06 32.14
N SER A 234 -16.38 -9.99 33.27
CA SER A 234 -15.22 -9.12 33.48
C SER A 234 -13.91 -9.71 32.93
N LEU A 235 -13.83 -11.04 32.80
CA LEU A 235 -12.61 -11.76 32.43
C LEU A 235 -12.05 -11.35 31.06
N GLY A 236 -12.93 -11.02 30.11
CA GLY A 236 -12.51 -10.54 28.78
C GLY A 236 -11.68 -9.25 28.86
N GLY A 237 -12.06 -8.34 29.75
CA GLY A 237 -11.33 -7.11 30.02
C GLY A 237 -10.01 -7.34 30.75
N PHE A 238 -10.00 -8.22 31.75
CA PHE A 238 -8.78 -8.55 32.51
C PHE A 238 -7.71 -9.21 31.65
N LEU A 239 -8.09 -10.16 30.80
CA LEU A 239 -7.16 -10.81 29.87
C LEU A 239 -6.70 -9.85 28.77
N HIS A 240 -7.56 -8.95 28.28
CA HIS A 240 -7.16 -7.94 27.30
C HIS A 240 -6.15 -6.95 27.89
N MET A 241 -6.38 -6.48 29.12
CA MET A 241 -5.43 -5.65 29.86
C MET A 241 -4.08 -6.36 30.02
N GLY A 242 -4.11 -7.63 30.45
CA GLY A 242 -2.90 -8.45 30.57
C GLY A 242 -2.16 -8.58 29.24
N LYS A 243 -2.86 -8.78 28.12
CA LYS A 243 -2.24 -8.85 26.78
C LYS A 243 -1.52 -7.56 26.39
N ILE A 244 -1.98 -6.40 26.88
CA ILE A 244 -1.31 -5.13 26.59
C ILE A 244 -0.13 -4.92 27.54
N LEU A 245 -0.32 -5.21 28.83
CA LEU A 245 0.71 -4.97 29.85
C LEU A 245 1.87 -5.96 29.82
N GLU A 246 1.68 -7.19 29.34
CA GLU A 246 2.77 -8.18 29.26
C GLU A 246 3.99 -7.68 28.48
N CYS A 247 3.79 -6.85 27.44
CA CYS A 247 4.86 -6.19 26.71
C CYS A 247 5.39 -4.90 27.37
N GLY A 248 4.95 -4.56 28.58
CA GLY A 248 5.27 -3.32 29.29
C GLY A 248 4.63 -2.08 28.65
N GLY A 249 5.42 -1.04 28.44
CA GLY A 249 4.97 0.23 27.87
C GLY A 249 4.99 0.31 26.33
N GLN A 250 5.09 -0.83 25.63
CA GLN A 250 5.24 -0.84 24.17
C GLN A 250 4.03 -0.34 23.37
N CYS A 251 2.87 -0.19 24.01
CA CYS A 251 1.67 0.37 23.42
C CYS A 251 1.65 1.91 23.39
N SER A 252 2.70 2.59 23.88
CA SER A 252 2.81 4.06 23.85
C SER A 252 3.65 4.59 22.68
N THR A 253 3.52 5.89 22.40
CA THR A 253 4.35 6.63 21.45
C THR A 253 4.93 7.89 22.10
N PRO A 254 6.27 8.08 22.13
CA PRO A 254 7.28 7.03 21.96
C PRO A 254 7.08 5.83 22.90
N LYS A 255 7.76 4.72 22.63
CA LYS A 255 7.64 3.51 23.45
C LYS A 255 8.21 3.77 24.85
N SER A 256 7.41 3.46 25.87
CA SER A 256 7.87 3.42 27.26
C SER A 256 8.34 2.00 27.59
N HIS A 257 9.28 1.84 28.52
CA HIS A 257 9.63 0.52 29.04
C HIS A 257 8.46 -0.10 29.83
N GLY A 258 7.75 0.72 30.60
CA GLY A 258 6.70 0.27 31.51
C GLY A 258 5.38 1.02 31.37
N ALA A 259 4.33 0.42 31.91
CA ALA A 259 2.98 0.96 31.92
C ALA A 259 2.29 0.71 33.26
N VAL A 260 1.25 1.50 33.52
CA VAL A 260 0.37 1.39 34.68
C VAL A 260 -1.05 1.19 34.21
N ALA A 261 -1.77 0.27 34.84
CA ALA A 261 -3.21 0.10 34.64
C ALA A 261 -4.02 0.29 35.93
N SER A 262 -5.19 0.91 35.80
CA SER A 262 -6.25 0.89 36.82
C SER A 262 -7.41 0.05 36.30
N VAL A 263 -7.84 -0.96 37.07
CA VAL A 263 -8.79 -1.98 36.60
C VAL A 263 -10.08 -1.92 37.42
N TYR A 264 -11.23 -2.07 36.77
CA TYR A 264 -12.56 -1.92 37.38
C TYR A 264 -13.32 -3.24 37.38
N ALA A 265 -14.31 -3.36 38.26
CA ALA A 265 -15.08 -4.60 38.47
C ALA A 265 -15.76 -5.12 37.20
N SER A 266 -16.12 -4.24 36.25
CA SER A 266 -16.77 -4.58 34.98
C SER A 266 -15.82 -5.16 33.91
N GLY A 267 -14.51 -5.23 34.19
CA GLY A 267 -13.49 -5.54 33.19
C GLY A 267 -13.00 -4.31 32.40
N LEU A 268 -13.58 -3.14 32.62
CA LEU A 268 -13.03 -1.88 32.11
C LEU A 268 -11.65 -1.62 32.72
N PHE A 269 -10.73 -1.03 31.96
CA PHE A 269 -9.42 -0.62 32.47
C PHE A 269 -8.90 0.65 31.80
N ASP A 270 -8.09 1.40 32.55
CA ASP A 270 -7.36 2.58 32.08
C ASP A 270 -5.87 2.24 32.03
N ILE A 271 -5.19 2.54 30.92
CA ILE A 271 -3.77 2.28 30.74
C ILE A 271 -3.01 3.54 30.35
N ARG A 272 -1.81 3.72 30.93
CA ARG A 272 -0.90 4.83 30.61
C ARG A 272 0.57 4.41 30.69
N PRO A 273 1.47 5.07 29.95
CA PRO A 273 2.90 4.80 30.06
C PRO A 273 3.47 5.40 31.35
N MET A 274 4.62 4.87 31.79
CA MET A 274 5.38 5.39 32.94
C MET A 274 6.37 6.50 32.52
N ALA A 275 6.82 6.49 31.28
CA ALA A 275 7.74 7.50 30.78
C ALA A 275 7.02 8.86 30.63
N PRO A 276 7.56 9.97 31.19
CA PRO A 276 6.87 11.26 31.21
C PRO A 276 6.57 11.88 29.84
N ASP A 277 7.37 11.56 28.84
CA ASP A 277 7.31 12.07 27.46
C ASP A 277 6.53 11.14 26.51
N SER A 278 5.99 10.04 27.02
CA SER A 278 5.26 9.05 26.25
C SER A 278 3.76 9.18 26.46
N VAL A 279 2.97 8.87 25.43
CA VAL A 279 1.50 8.85 25.51
C VAL A 279 0.93 7.54 24.98
N CYS A 280 -0.12 7.03 25.62
CA CYS A 280 -0.98 6.02 25.00
C CYS A 280 -2.06 6.74 24.19
N THR A 281 -2.20 6.35 22.93
CA THR A 281 -3.28 6.82 22.04
C THR A 281 -4.27 5.68 21.81
N THR A 282 -5.52 6.00 21.48
CA THR A 282 -6.53 4.98 21.16
C THR A 282 -6.03 4.01 20.09
N LEU A 283 -5.37 4.54 19.05
CA LEU A 283 -4.79 3.75 17.98
C LEU A 283 -3.63 2.87 18.46
N SER A 284 -2.70 3.40 19.24
CA SER A 284 -1.51 2.65 19.66
C SER A 284 -1.86 1.50 20.63
N VAL A 285 -2.86 1.69 21.48
CA VAL A 285 -3.39 0.65 22.38
C VAL A 285 -4.17 -0.40 21.57
N ALA A 286 -5.09 0.01 20.69
CA ALA A 286 -5.81 -0.93 19.83
C ALA A 286 -4.87 -1.73 18.92
N ALA A 287 -3.83 -1.09 18.38
CA ALA A 287 -2.84 -1.71 17.50
C ALA A 287 -1.96 -2.76 18.18
N HIS A 288 -1.87 -2.73 19.51
CA HIS A 288 -1.08 -3.70 20.26
C HIS A 288 -1.69 -5.11 20.22
N THR A 289 -3.01 -5.22 20.03
CA THR A 289 -3.72 -6.50 19.88
C THR A 289 -3.29 -7.28 18.63
N LEU A 290 -2.78 -6.60 17.60
CA LEU A 290 -2.22 -7.24 16.41
C LEU A 290 -0.89 -7.97 16.71
N TYR A 291 -0.15 -7.53 17.73
CA TYR A 291 1.21 -7.97 17.96
C TYR A 291 1.26 -9.46 18.33
N GLU A 292 2.07 -10.23 17.59
CA GLU A 292 2.34 -11.66 17.82
C GLU A 292 1.13 -12.61 17.75
N ASN A 293 0.01 -12.14 17.19
CA ASN A 293 -1.21 -12.94 17.05
C ASN A 293 -1.53 -13.25 15.58
N THR A 294 -2.01 -14.48 15.34
CA THR A 294 -2.53 -14.95 14.04
C THR A 294 -3.70 -14.09 13.56
N ARG A 295 -4.51 -13.57 14.49
CA ARG A 295 -5.62 -12.67 14.19
C ARG A 295 -5.81 -11.65 15.30
N PRO A 296 -6.29 -10.43 14.99
CA PRO A 296 -6.37 -9.35 15.97
C PRO A 296 -7.69 -9.31 16.75
N ASP A 297 -8.71 -10.01 16.26
CA ASP A 297 -10.08 -10.00 16.75
C ASP A 297 -10.38 -11.13 17.75
N VAL A 298 -9.73 -12.28 17.60
CA VAL A 298 -9.92 -13.45 18.47
C VAL A 298 -8.58 -13.99 18.95
N LEU A 299 -8.24 -13.74 20.21
CA LEU A 299 -6.99 -14.17 20.83
C LEU A 299 -7.24 -15.45 21.63
N ARG A 300 -6.66 -16.56 21.18
CA ARG A 300 -6.81 -17.87 21.82
C ARG A 300 -5.83 -18.02 22.99
N GLY A 301 -6.29 -18.62 24.07
CA GLY A 301 -5.47 -18.96 25.23
C GLY A 301 -6.02 -20.18 25.97
N PRO A 302 -5.40 -20.59 27.07
CA PRO A 302 -5.91 -21.65 27.93
C PRO A 302 -7.36 -21.37 28.36
N GLY A 303 -8.22 -22.38 28.24
CA GLY A 303 -9.63 -22.33 28.65
C GLY A 303 -10.59 -21.57 27.74
N GLY A 304 -10.14 -20.90 26.67
CA GLY A 304 -11.04 -20.16 25.80
C GLY A 304 -10.36 -19.13 24.89
N SER A 305 -11.09 -18.06 24.56
CA SER A 305 -10.56 -16.97 23.75
C SER A 305 -11.14 -15.61 24.12
N ILE A 306 -10.34 -14.58 23.90
CA ILE A 306 -10.72 -13.18 24.04
C ILE A 306 -11.23 -12.69 22.69
N HIS A 307 -12.43 -12.11 22.66
CA HIS A 307 -13.05 -11.50 21.50
C HIS A 307 -13.03 -9.98 21.61
N LEU A 308 -12.42 -9.33 20.62
CA LEU A 308 -12.09 -7.89 20.64
C LEU A 308 -12.88 -7.08 19.63
N ASP A 309 -13.81 -7.70 18.88
CA ASP A 309 -14.64 -7.05 17.85
C ASP A 309 -15.43 -5.85 18.36
N ASN A 310 -15.84 -5.89 19.62
CA ASN A 310 -16.64 -4.87 20.29
C ASN A 310 -15.82 -4.02 21.27
N SER A 311 -14.49 -4.09 21.20
CA SER A 311 -13.64 -3.30 22.09
C SER A 311 -13.68 -1.82 21.71
N HIS A 312 -13.88 -0.97 22.70
CA HIS A 312 -13.89 0.49 22.56
C HIS A 312 -12.69 1.11 23.28
N TYR A 313 -12.10 2.12 22.65
CA TYR A 313 -10.90 2.80 23.12
C TYR A 313 -11.19 4.30 23.21
N GLU A 314 -11.08 4.86 24.40
CA GLU A 314 -11.40 6.26 24.68
C GLU A 314 -10.16 6.97 25.24
N GLN A 315 -9.78 8.10 24.64
CA GLN A 315 -8.72 8.94 25.19
C GLN A 315 -9.26 9.73 26.39
N LEU A 316 -8.62 9.59 27.56
CA LEU A 316 -9.00 10.37 28.74
C LEU A 316 -8.47 11.80 28.69
N SER A 317 -9.03 12.66 29.54
CA SER A 317 -8.78 14.10 29.56
C SER A 317 -7.34 14.50 29.85
N ASP A 318 -6.51 13.60 30.38
CA ASP A 318 -5.09 13.84 30.64
C ASP A 318 -4.22 13.75 29.36
N GLY A 319 -4.80 13.32 28.23
CA GLY A 319 -4.14 13.23 26.93
C GLY A 319 -3.08 12.14 26.81
N LYS A 320 -2.89 11.30 27.85
CA LYS A 320 -1.88 10.21 27.85
C LYS A 320 -2.42 8.85 28.27
N THR A 321 -3.62 8.82 28.85
CA THR A 321 -4.29 7.60 29.32
C THR A 321 -5.41 7.20 28.37
N VAL A 322 -5.52 5.90 28.10
CA VAL A 322 -6.60 5.31 27.28
C VAL A 322 -7.44 4.39 28.15
N ARG A 323 -8.75 4.56 28.06
CA ARG A 323 -9.76 3.68 28.65
C ARG A 323 -10.21 2.64 27.64
N VAL A 324 -10.27 1.39 28.06
CA VAL A 324 -10.66 0.24 27.23
C VAL A 324 -11.86 -0.48 27.84
N SER A 325 -12.84 -0.81 27.01
CA SER A 325 -14.05 -1.54 27.42
C SER A 325 -14.57 -2.43 26.28
N GLY A 326 -15.56 -3.29 26.57
CA GLY A 326 -16.28 -4.07 25.54
C GLY A 326 -15.62 -5.39 25.11
N SER A 327 -14.46 -5.73 25.68
CA SER A 327 -13.75 -7.00 25.44
C SER A 327 -14.48 -8.16 26.10
N ARG A 328 -14.67 -9.27 25.37
CA ARG A 328 -15.46 -10.43 25.84
C ARG A 328 -14.60 -11.67 25.95
N TYR A 329 -14.86 -12.51 26.94
CA TYR A 329 -14.26 -13.83 27.03
C TYR A 329 -15.29 -14.90 26.65
N ARG A 330 -14.84 -15.91 25.91
CA ARG A 330 -15.62 -17.08 25.52
C ARG A 330 -14.86 -18.32 25.94
N SER A 331 -15.39 -19.06 26.92
CA SER A 331 -14.76 -20.28 27.43
C SER A 331 -14.93 -21.45 26.46
N SER A 332 -13.97 -22.38 26.46
CA SER A 332 -14.03 -23.63 25.69
C SER A 332 -15.23 -24.49 26.11
N GLU A 333 -15.57 -24.51 27.40
CA GLU A 333 -16.72 -25.25 27.94
C GLU A 333 -18.05 -24.77 27.32
N LYS A 334 -18.24 -23.45 27.17
CA LYS A 334 -19.43 -22.88 26.50
C LYS A 334 -19.51 -23.29 25.03
N ASP A 335 -18.38 -23.66 24.43
CA ASP A 335 -18.27 -24.14 23.05
C ASP A 335 -18.36 -25.67 22.94
N GLY A 336 -18.60 -26.37 24.04
CA GLY A 336 -18.62 -27.83 24.09
C GLY A 336 -17.24 -28.47 23.89
N ALA A 337 -16.17 -27.71 24.12
CA ALA A 337 -14.78 -28.16 23.97
C ALA A 337 -14.09 -28.31 25.34
N PRO A 338 -13.22 -29.32 25.51
CA PRO A 338 -12.46 -29.47 26.75
C PRO A 338 -11.49 -28.30 26.96
N TYR A 339 -11.09 -28.08 28.21
CA TYR A 339 -9.96 -27.21 28.51
C TYR A 339 -8.69 -27.80 27.91
N GLN A 340 -7.80 -26.97 27.38
CA GLN A 340 -6.55 -27.43 26.77
C GLN A 340 -5.35 -26.65 27.30
N PHE A 341 -4.26 -27.37 27.54
CA PHE A 341 -2.94 -26.75 27.67
C PHE A 341 -2.22 -26.71 26.34
N LYS A 342 -1.56 -25.60 26.07
CA LYS A 342 -0.57 -25.53 25.01
C LYS A 342 0.77 -26.07 25.53
N LEU A 343 1.23 -27.15 24.94
CA LEU A 343 2.53 -27.77 25.19
C LEU A 343 3.59 -27.19 24.25
N GLU A 344 4.69 -26.74 24.83
CA GLU A 344 5.86 -26.25 24.11
C GLU A 344 7.07 -27.11 24.49
N ALA A 345 7.77 -27.65 23.50
CA ALA A 345 8.97 -28.46 23.70
C ALA A 345 9.97 -28.31 22.56
N ALA A 346 11.23 -28.61 22.87
CA ALA A 346 12.30 -28.66 21.89
C ALA A 346 13.24 -29.85 22.10
N ARG A 347 13.92 -30.23 21.02
CA ARG A 347 14.93 -31.30 20.98
C ARG A 347 16.20 -30.83 20.29
N ILE A 348 17.30 -31.58 20.50
CA ILE A 348 18.55 -31.39 19.77
C ILE A 348 18.57 -32.32 18.56
N VAL A 349 18.79 -31.75 17.37
CA VAL A 349 18.80 -32.49 16.09
C VAL A 349 20.21 -32.70 15.54
N GLY A 350 21.23 -32.15 16.19
CA GLY A 350 22.63 -32.27 15.80
C GLY A 350 23.48 -31.12 16.33
N TYR A 351 24.62 -30.89 15.70
CA TYR A 351 25.60 -29.83 16.00
C TYR A 351 25.89 -29.00 14.76
N ARG A 352 26.21 -27.73 14.96
CA ARG A 352 26.38 -26.76 13.88
C ARG A 352 27.76 -26.14 13.84
N SER A 353 28.20 -25.88 12.62
CA SER A 353 29.35 -25.04 12.32
C SER A 353 29.05 -24.19 11.11
N MET A 354 29.59 -22.97 11.09
CA MET A 354 29.41 -22.06 9.97
C MET A 354 30.73 -21.46 9.50
N PHE A 355 30.76 -20.99 8.27
CA PHE A 355 31.76 -20.03 7.81
C PHE A 355 31.09 -18.97 6.96
N MET A 356 31.71 -17.80 6.88
CA MET A 356 31.14 -16.68 6.14
C MET A 356 32.21 -15.86 5.41
N GLY A 357 31.77 -15.14 4.39
CA GLY A 357 32.67 -14.37 3.54
C GLY A 357 31.95 -13.74 2.36
N SER A 358 32.72 -13.19 1.43
CA SER A 358 32.19 -12.44 0.30
C SER A 358 32.76 -12.88 -1.04
N VAL A 359 31.95 -12.65 -2.09
CA VAL A 359 32.36 -12.81 -3.49
C VAL A 359 32.14 -11.48 -4.20
N LYS A 360 33.19 -10.98 -4.86
CA LYS A 360 33.17 -9.73 -5.65
C LYS A 360 33.37 -9.96 -7.16
N ASP A 361 33.84 -11.14 -7.55
CA ASP A 361 34.09 -11.44 -8.97
C ASP A 361 32.74 -11.58 -9.70
N TYR A 362 32.44 -10.61 -10.56
CA TYR A 362 31.20 -10.56 -11.34
C TYR A 362 31.01 -11.80 -12.24
N ILE A 363 32.10 -12.41 -12.70
CA ILE A 363 32.06 -13.64 -13.50
C ILE A 363 31.56 -14.80 -12.63
N LEU A 364 32.08 -14.95 -11.42
CA LEU A 364 31.63 -15.97 -10.47
C LEU A 364 30.19 -15.71 -9.98
N ILE A 365 29.87 -14.46 -9.64
CA ILE A 365 28.53 -14.07 -9.15
C ILE A 365 27.44 -14.48 -10.12
N SER A 366 27.65 -14.32 -11.43
CA SER A 366 26.67 -14.71 -12.47
C SER A 366 26.36 -16.21 -12.53
N GLN A 367 27.17 -17.05 -11.86
CA GLN A 367 27.10 -18.52 -11.90
C GLN A 367 27.09 -19.15 -10.51
N ILE A 368 26.89 -18.35 -9.45
CA ILE A 368 27.11 -18.76 -8.06
C ILE A 368 26.34 -20.03 -7.70
N ASP A 369 25.10 -20.20 -8.16
CA ASP A 369 24.28 -21.37 -7.86
C ASP A 369 24.90 -22.68 -8.35
N LYS A 370 25.49 -22.67 -9.55
CA LYS A 370 26.18 -23.84 -10.12
C LYS A 370 27.42 -24.17 -9.30
N VAL A 371 28.13 -23.15 -8.80
CA VAL A 371 29.31 -23.33 -7.97
C VAL A 371 28.93 -23.87 -6.59
N LEU A 372 27.90 -23.32 -5.93
CA LEU A 372 27.41 -23.84 -4.65
C LEU A 372 26.96 -25.30 -4.75
N ALA A 373 26.23 -25.66 -5.82
CA ALA A 373 25.87 -27.05 -6.08
C ALA A 373 27.11 -27.95 -6.24
N ARG A 374 28.14 -27.47 -6.96
CA ARG A 374 29.41 -28.17 -7.10
C ARG A 374 30.15 -28.32 -5.77
N VAL A 375 30.10 -27.31 -4.90
CA VAL A 375 30.70 -27.38 -3.56
C VAL A 375 29.99 -28.44 -2.71
N LYS A 376 28.65 -28.53 -2.75
CA LYS A 376 27.91 -29.61 -2.06
C LYS A 376 28.36 -31.00 -2.54
N LEU A 377 28.53 -31.18 -3.86
CA LEU A 377 29.06 -32.43 -4.43
C LEU A 377 30.49 -32.72 -3.98
N TYR A 378 31.36 -31.70 -3.95
CA TYR A 378 32.73 -31.84 -3.47
C TYR A 378 32.75 -32.28 -2.00
N VAL A 379 31.95 -31.65 -1.13
CA VAL A 379 31.83 -32.04 0.28
C VAL A 379 31.40 -33.50 0.42
N ALA A 380 30.42 -33.94 -0.37
CA ALA A 380 29.97 -35.33 -0.40
C ALA A 380 31.09 -36.30 -0.85
N GLN A 381 31.90 -35.92 -1.84
CA GLN A 381 33.05 -36.72 -2.28
C GLN A 381 34.15 -36.84 -1.21
N GLN A 382 34.34 -35.80 -0.39
CA GLN A 382 35.33 -35.82 0.70
C GLN A 382 34.86 -36.62 1.92
N HIS A 383 33.59 -37.02 1.97
CA HIS A 383 33.01 -37.81 3.04
C HIS A 383 32.21 -38.99 2.44
N PRO A 384 32.87 -39.95 1.76
CA PRO A 384 32.20 -41.03 1.03
C PRO A 384 31.62 -42.13 1.92
N GLU A 385 32.13 -42.27 3.15
CA GLU A 385 31.64 -43.22 4.14
C GLU A 385 30.48 -42.58 4.91
N ILE A 386 29.23 -42.91 4.58
CA ILE A 386 28.08 -42.30 5.27
C ILE A 386 27.12 -43.36 5.82
N THR A 387 27.25 -43.60 7.12
CA THR A 387 26.15 -43.99 8.01
C THR A 387 25.65 -42.81 8.87
N SER A 388 26.16 -41.58 8.68
CA SER A 388 25.84 -40.41 9.51
C SER A 388 25.06 -39.30 8.78
N HIS A 389 23.98 -38.82 9.40
CA HIS A 389 23.13 -37.74 8.87
C HIS A 389 23.83 -36.37 8.97
N TRP A 390 24.38 -35.85 7.88
CA TRP A 390 24.88 -34.47 7.80
C TRP A 390 24.21 -33.67 6.66
N LYS A 391 24.19 -32.35 6.80
CA LYS A 391 23.66 -31.38 5.82
C LYS A 391 24.60 -30.19 5.71
N VAL A 392 24.66 -29.57 4.53
CA VAL A 392 25.34 -28.28 4.33
C VAL A 392 24.54 -27.43 3.36
N ASP A 393 24.33 -26.16 3.70
CA ASP A 393 23.66 -25.21 2.83
C ASP A 393 24.18 -23.78 3.01
N PHE A 394 23.68 -22.86 2.18
CA PHE A 394 24.23 -21.52 2.04
C PHE A 394 23.12 -20.46 2.05
N HIS A 395 23.24 -19.49 2.96
CA HIS A 395 22.55 -18.21 2.84
C HIS A 395 23.34 -17.32 1.90
N VAL A 396 22.68 -16.79 0.86
CA VAL A 396 23.31 -15.97 -0.18
C VAL A 396 22.65 -14.60 -0.20
N TYR A 397 23.30 -13.62 0.43
CA TYR A 397 22.84 -12.23 0.51
C TYR A 397 23.42 -11.39 -0.64
N GLY A 398 22.65 -10.42 -1.13
CA GLY A 398 23.02 -9.55 -2.25
C GLY A 398 22.78 -10.16 -3.64
N LYS A 399 22.20 -11.36 -3.71
CA LYS A 399 21.90 -12.04 -4.98
C LYS A 399 20.87 -11.24 -5.79
N GLY A 400 21.17 -11.00 -7.07
CA GLY A 400 20.31 -10.23 -7.97
C GLY A 400 20.53 -8.71 -7.97
N GLN A 401 21.41 -8.19 -7.10
CA GLN A 401 21.83 -6.78 -7.11
C GLN A 401 23.09 -6.63 -7.99
N PHE A 402 23.04 -5.83 -9.06
CA PHE A 402 24.16 -5.63 -9.98
C PHE A 402 24.40 -4.14 -10.29
N PRO A 403 25.67 -3.65 -10.29
CA PRO A 403 26.87 -4.32 -9.82
C PRO A 403 26.83 -4.52 -8.30
N GLY A 404 27.20 -5.70 -7.81
CA GLY A 404 27.05 -6.04 -6.40
C GLY A 404 28.05 -7.07 -5.89
N GLN A 405 28.23 -7.11 -4.58
CA GLN A 405 29.00 -8.12 -3.85
C GLN A 405 28.01 -9.10 -3.22
N LEU A 406 28.31 -10.40 -3.29
CA LEU A 406 27.57 -11.39 -2.50
C LEU A 406 28.21 -11.56 -1.13
N PHE A 407 27.38 -11.69 -0.10
CA PHE A 407 27.81 -12.17 1.21
C PHE A 407 27.20 -13.56 1.43
N ILE A 408 28.05 -14.55 1.72
CA ILE A 408 27.64 -15.95 1.84
C ILE A 408 27.92 -16.40 3.25
N VAL A 409 26.90 -17.01 3.86
CA VAL A 409 27.00 -17.71 5.13
C VAL A 409 26.68 -19.18 4.85
N ALA A 410 27.66 -20.07 5.03
CA ALA A 410 27.45 -21.50 4.92
C ALA A 410 27.21 -22.10 6.30
N GLU A 411 26.20 -22.94 6.44
CA GLU A 411 25.86 -23.64 7.67
C GLU A 411 25.95 -25.16 7.44
N ALA A 412 26.65 -25.86 8.32
CA ALA A 412 26.74 -27.31 8.37
C ALA A 412 25.99 -27.83 9.60
N LEU A 413 25.23 -28.92 9.43
CA LEU A 413 24.58 -29.66 10.50
C LEU A 413 25.05 -31.11 10.46
N ALA A 414 25.46 -31.67 11.60
CA ALA A 414 25.90 -33.06 11.68
C ALA A 414 25.60 -33.68 13.07
N SER A 415 25.78 -34.99 13.22
CA SER A 415 25.57 -35.69 14.50
C SER A 415 26.56 -35.32 15.60
N THR A 416 27.74 -34.79 15.26
CA THR A 416 28.76 -34.32 16.22
C THR A 416 29.36 -32.99 15.80
N GLN A 417 29.86 -32.21 16.76
CA GLN A 417 30.52 -30.93 16.49
C GLN A 417 31.76 -31.10 15.59
N GLN A 418 32.52 -32.17 15.80
CA GLN A 418 33.72 -32.47 15.01
C GLN A 418 33.36 -32.74 13.54
N LEU A 419 32.27 -33.47 13.29
CA LEU A 419 31.81 -33.71 11.92
C LEU A 419 31.28 -32.41 11.29
N ALA A 420 30.49 -31.61 12.01
CA ALA A 420 30.00 -30.31 11.52
C ALA A 420 31.16 -29.39 11.11
N ASN A 421 32.23 -29.34 11.91
CA ASN A 421 33.46 -28.60 11.59
C ASN A 421 34.11 -29.12 10.31
N SER A 422 34.22 -30.44 10.15
CA SER A 422 34.81 -31.06 8.95
C SER A 422 34.01 -30.69 7.69
N ILE A 423 32.68 -30.78 7.76
CA ILE A 423 31.77 -30.42 6.67
C ILE A 423 31.93 -28.94 6.29
N ALA A 424 31.87 -28.04 7.28
CA ALA A 424 32.06 -26.60 7.06
C ALA A 424 33.44 -26.30 6.44
N SER A 425 34.49 -26.96 6.93
CA SER A 425 35.85 -26.79 6.43
C SER A 425 36.01 -27.23 4.97
N LYS A 426 35.47 -28.40 4.59
CA LYS A 426 35.50 -28.86 3.18
C LYS A 426 34.64 -27.98 2.28
N ALA A 427 33.50 -27.49 2.75
CA ALA A 427 32.68 -26.55 2.00
C ALA A 427 33.43 -25.23 1.75
N ARG A 428 34.14 -24.70 2.76
CA ARG A 428 34.99 -23.52 2.62
C ARG A 428 36.11 -23.73 1.61
N VAL A 429 36.83 -24.86 1.68
CA VAL A 429 37.86 -25.22 0.69
C VAL A 429 37.27 -25.27 -0.72
N GLY A 430 36.09 -25.88 -0.87
CA GLY A 430 35.35 -25.88 -2.13
C GLY A 430 35.04 -24.46 -2.63
N MET A 431 34.58 -23.57 -1.75
CA MET A 431 34.30 -22.17 -2.10
C MET A 431 35.54 -21.43 -2.60
N ILE A 432 36.71 -21.69 -2.04
CA ILE A 432 37.97 -21.02 -2.41
C ILE A 432 38.50 -21.50 -3.77
N HIS A 433 38.37 -22.80 -4.06
CA HIS A 433 39.08 -23.47 -5.15
C HIS A 433 38.20 -24.02 -6.28
N ALA A 434 36.86 -23.95 -6.18
CA ALA A 434 35.97 -24.50 -7.20
C ALA A 434 36.22 -23.84 -8.58
N PRO A 435 36.39 -24.63 -9.65
CA PRO A 435 36.55 -24.08 -10.98
C PRO A 435 35.21 -23.60 -11.55
N TYR A 436 35.24 -22.51 -12.32
CA TYR A 436 34.07 -22.02 -13.06
C TYR A 436 34.44 -21.47 -14.45
N PRO A 437 33.52 -21.52 -15.44
CA PRO A 437 33.77 -20.98 -16.77
C PRO A 437 34.17 -19.50 -16.76
N GLY A 438 35.22 -19.17 -17.50
CA GLY A 438 35.71 -17.79 -17.63
C GLY A 438 36.51 -17.27 -16.43
N GLN A 439 36.83 -18.12 -15.45
CA GLN A 439 37.62 -17.78 -14.27
C GLN A 439 38.92 -17.05 -14.63
N LYS A 440 39.08 -15.85 -14.07
CA LYS A 440 40.28 -15.01 -14.25
C LYS A 440 41.24 -15.14 -13.07
N ALA A 441 40.71 -15.15 -11.85
CA ALA A 441 41.48 -15.41 -10.65
C ALA A 441 41.65 -16.92 -10.45
N THR A 442 42.86 -17.43 -10.63
CA THR A 442 43.19 -18.86 -10.42
C THR A 442 43.39 -19.23 -8.95
N ALA A 443 43.37 -18.23 -8.06
CA ALA A 443 43.36 -18.39 -6.61
C ALA A 443 42.45 -17.32 -5.97
N GLY A 444 41.66 -17.72 -4.96
CA GLY A 444 40.91 -16.77 -4.12
C GLY A 444 39.52 -16.38 -4.63
N ASN A 445 38.64 -17.36 -4.89
CA ASN A 445 37.25 -17.12 -5.29
C ASN A 445 36.40 -16.45 -4.19
N PHE A 446 36.79 -16.63 -2.93
CA PHE A 446 35.99 -16.31 -1.76
C PHE A 446 36.84 -15.58 -0.74
N GLY A 447 36.44 -14.35 -0.37
CA GLY A 447 37.08 -13.58 0.68
C GLY A 447 36.48 -13.93 2.05
N PHE A 448 37.21 -14.68 2.87
CA PHE A 448 36.76 -15.21 4.17
C PHE A 448 37.76 -14.87 5.28
N GLY A 449 37.49 -15.29 6.52
CA GLY A 449 38.41 -15.11 7.64
C GLY A 449 38.14 -13.84 8.46
N ILE A 450 36.86 -13.46 8.63
CA ILE A 450 36.47 -12.31 9.44
C ILE A 450 36.94 -12.54 10.88
N GLY A 451 37.72 -11.60 11.42
CA GLY A 451 38.31 -11.72 12.75
C GLY A 451 39.40 -12.80 12.87
N GLY A 452 39.94 -13.30 11.75
CA GLY A 452 40.96 -14.36 11.73
C GLY A 452 40.43 -15.78 11.91
N LEU A 453 39.11 -15.96 12.01
CA LEU A 453 38.48 -17.27 12.19
C LEU A 453 38.03 -17.85 10.85
N MET A 454 38.44 -19.09 10.56
CA MET A 454 38.10 -19.78 9.31
C MET A 454 36.73 -20.46 9.38
N GLU A 455 36.40 -21.06 10.51
CA GLU A 455 35.12 -21.69 10.84
C GLU A 455 34.69 -21.28 12.25
N LEU A 456 33.39 -21.21 12.51
CA LEU A 456 32.78 -20.88 13.80
C LEU A 456 31.95 -22.07 14.28
N GLU A 457 32.23 -22.55 15.48
CA GLU A 457 31.39 -23.54 16.16
C GLU A 457 30.15 -22.86 16.73
N LEU A 458 28.97 -23.41 16.45
CA LEU A 458 27.69 -22.90 16.95
C LEU A 458 27.08 -23.82 18.02
N GLY A 459 27.66 -24.99 18.27
CA GLY A 459 27.17 -25.94 19.26
C GLY A 459 25.91 -26.71 18.81
N PRO A 460 25.14 -27.26 19.76
CA PRO A 460 23.91 -27.99 19.48
C PRO A 460 22.87 -27.20 18.69
N CYS A 461 22.21 -27.85 17.74
CA CYS A 461 21.08 -27.32 16.98
C CYS A 461 19.77 -27.74 17.65
N ALA A 462 19.00 -26.77 18.14
CA ALA A 462 17.67 -27.02 18.67
C ALA A 462 16.60 -26.88 17.59
N GLU A 463 15.56 -27.71 17.65
CA GLU A 463 14.33 -27.59 16.84
C GLU A 463 13.12 -27.81 17.76
N PHE A 464 12.02 -27.10 17.51
CA PHE A 464 10.76 -27.34 18.21
C PHE A 464 10.28 -28.77 17.91
N SER A 465 9.90 -29.49 18.96
CA SER A 465 9.37 -30.87 18.89
C SER A 465 7.89 -30.92 19.24
N LEU A 466 7.40 -30.03 20.12
CA LEU A 466 5.98 -29.88 20.41
C LEU A 466 5.56 -28.41 20.36
N TYR A 467 4.42 -28.16 19.72
CA TYR A 467 3.68 -26.92 19.75
C TYR A 467 2.18 -27.25 19.62
N HIS A 468 1.68 -28.01 20.61
CA HIS A 468 0.42 -28.75 20.51
C HIS A 468 -0.53 -28.40 21.67
N LEU A 469 -1.82 -28.41 21.40
CA LEU A 469 -2.87 -28.38 22.41
C LEU A 469 -3.13 -29.80 22.91
N MET A 470 -3.07 -29.99 24.23
CA MET A 470 -3.40 -31.23 24.92
C MET A 470 -4.69 -31.02 25.72
N GLU A 471 -5.69 -31.87 25.47
CA GLU A 471 -6.95 -31.85 26.22
C GLU A 471 -6.73 -32.27 27.68
N LEU A 472 -7.42 -31.57 28.57
CA LEU A 472 -7.38 -31.80 30.00
C LEU A 472 -8.67 -32.46 30.49
N GLU A 473 -8.52 -33.27 31.53
CA GLU A 473 -9.62 -33.70 32.39
C GLU A 473 -10.01 -32.59 33.38
N SER A 474 -11.17 -32.76 34.03
CA SER A 474 -11.65 -31.79 35.02
C SER A 474 -10.63 -31.56 36.14
N HIS A 475 -10.35 -30.29 36.43
CA HIS A 475 -9.43 -29.81 37.47
C HIS A 475 -7.93 -30.07 37.24
N GLU A 476 -7.51 -30.65 36.12
CA GLU A 476 -6.08 -30.83 35.82
C GLU A 476 -5.31 -29.51 35.67
N GLN A 477 -6.02 -28.40 35.43
CA GLN A 477 -5.48 -27.04 35.36
C GLN A 477 -5.34 -26.32 36.70
N ARG A 478 -5.72 -26.97 37.82
CA ARG A 478 -5.83 -26.36 39.15
C ARG A 478 -4.70 -26.83 40.07
N VAL A 479 -4.43 -26.07 41.11
CA VAL A 479 -3.54 -26.48 42.21
C VAL A 479 -4.24 -26.29 43.55
N PHE A 480 -3.96 -27.17 44.51
CA PHE A 480 -4.62 -27.16 45.82
C PHE A 480 -3.58 -27.22 46.95
N PRO A 481 -3.83 -26.57 48.09
CA PRO A 481 -2.93 -26.68 49.25
C PRO A 481 -3.00 -28.09 49.86
N VAL A 482 -1.85 -28.71 50.09
CA VAL A 482 -1.74 -30.10 50.61
C VAL A 482 -0.91 -30.24 51.90
N GLY A 483 -0.70 -29.13 52.64
CA GLY A 483 0.11 -29.09 53.87
C GLY A 483 1.61 -28.89 53.60
N ASP A 484 2.36 -28.50 54.63
CA ASP A 484 3.83 -28.27 54.58
C ASP A 484 4.29 -27.27 53.50
N GLY A 485 3.49 -26.25 53.20
CA GLY A 485 3.84 -25.23 52.20
C GLY A 485 3.85 -25.75 50.76
N ARG A 486 3.13 -26.83 50.44
CA ARG A 486 3.04 -27.38 49.07
C ARG A 486 1.68 -27.10 48.42
N LEU A 487 1.71 -26.84 47.12
CA LEU A 487 0.55 -26.75 46.24
C LEU A 487 0.62 -27.91 45.25
N GLU A 488 -0.38 -28.80 45.24
CA GLU A 488 -0.42 -29.96 44.35
C GLU A 488 -1.73 -29.98 43.56
N GLY A 489 -1.63 -30.20 42.26
CA GLY A 489 -2.73 -30.54 41.36
C GLY A 489 -2.42 -31.83 40.60
N PRO A 490 -3.34 -32.32 39.77
CA PRO A 490 -3.12 -33.53 38.99
C PRO A 490 -1.93 -33.44 38.03
N LEU A 491 -1.74 -32.29 37.38
CA LEU A 491 -0.66 -32.04 36.41
C LEU A 491 0.31 -30.94 36.84
N LEU A 492 -0.17 -29.95 37.60
CA LEU A 492 0.60 -28.79 38.03
C LEU A 492 1.02 -28.93 39.49
N ARG A 493 2.10 -28.22 39.86
CA ARG A 493 2.66 -28.24 41.21
C ARG A 493 3.20 -26.87 41.59
N GLY A 494 3.33 -26.63 42.88
CA GLY A 494 3.92 -25.42 43.42
C GLY A 494 4.43 -25.60 44.85
N SER A 495 5.20 -24.63 45.30
CA SER A 495 5.75 -24.56 46.66
C SER A 495 5.64 -23.16 47.21
N VAL A 496 5.49 -23.06 48.53
CA VAL A 496 5.47 -21.84 49.30
C VAL A 496 6.67 -21.88 50.24
N SER A 497 7.58 -20.92 50.08
CA SER A 497 8.79 -20.80 50.88
C SER A 497 8.91 -19.39 51.44
N ARG A 498 9.49 -19.25 52.63
CA ARG A 498 9.85 -17.95 53.18
C ARG A 498 11.35 -17.72 52.96
N ILE A 499 11.69 -16.64 52.27
CA ILE A 499 13.06 -16.32 51.85
C ILE A 499 13.52 -15.02 52.53
N GLY A 500 14.69 -15.04 53.19
CA GLY A 500 15.25 -13.91 53.94
C GLY A 500 15.06 -14.01 55.47
N ASN A 501 15.85 -13.23 56.21
CA ASN A 501 16.00 -13.34 57.68
C ASN A 501 15.28 -12.23 58.47
N GLY A 502 14.57 -11.31 57.81
CA GLY A 502 13.86 -10.21 58.45
C GLY A 502 12.71 -10.67 59.37
N SER A 503 12.39 -9.90 60.41
CA SER A 503 11.22 -10.14 61.27
C SER A 503 9.92 -9.70 60.58
N MET A 504 8.80 -10.41 60.80
CA MET A 504 7.47 -9.98 60.35
C MET A 504 7.15 -8.58 60.88
N LYS A 505 7.22 -7.55 60.02
CA LYS A 505 6.73 -6.22 60.36
C LYS A 505 5.21 -6.22 60.13
N PRO A 506 4.40 -5.66 61.05
CA PRO A 506 3.00 -5.38 60.75
C PRO A 506 2.91 -4.38 59.60
N ARG A 507 1.97 -4.58 58.66
CA ARG A 507 1.72 -3.71 57.50
C ARG A 507 1.28 -2.31 57.96
N VAL A 508 2.23 -1.41 58.27
CA VAL A 508 1.98 -0.02 58.68
C VAL A 508 2.26 0.89 57.47
N ARG A 509 1.21 1.57 56.98
CA ARG A 509 1.23 2.47 55.82
C ARG A 509 1.82 3.85 56.12
N ASP A 510 3.07 3.93 56.60
CA ASP A 510 3.80 5.19 56.53
C ASP A 510 4.49 5.29 55.17
N LEU A 511 3.79 5.89 54.21
CA LEU A 511 4.29 6.04 52.84
C LEU A 511 5.61 6.83 52.83
N PRO A 512 6.65 6.33 52.13
CA PRO A 512 7.87 7.09 51.91
C PRO A 512 7.56 8.43 51.22
N LYS A 513 8.13 9.54 51.72
CA LYS A 513 8.04 10.83 51.03
C LYS A 513 8.91 10.82 49.78
N ILE A 514 8.42 11.45 48.71
CA ILE A 514 9.20 11.68 47.48
C ILE A 514 10.56 12.29 47.86
N PRO A 515 11.70 11.67 47.55
CA PRO A 515 13.02 12.27 47.74
C PRO A 515 13.09 13.61 47.00
N GLY A 516 13.54 14.68 47.67
CA GLY A 516 13.55 16.04 47.11
C GLY A 516 14.26 16.16 45.77
N GLU A 517 13.69 17.00 44.87
CA GLU A 517 14.11 17.26 43.48
C GLU A 517 14.70 16.05 42.73
N MET A 518 13.82 15.12 42.32
CA MET A 518 14.16 14.16 41.28
C MET A 518 14.26 14.88 39.93
N LEU A 519 15.46 15.37 39.61
CA LEU A 519 15.84 15.82 38.27
C LEU A 519 15.78 14.61 37.33
N PHE A 520 14.68 14.46 36.59
CA PHE A 520 14.64 13.62 35.41
C PHE A 520 15.63 14.23 34.41
N MET A 521 16.71 13.51 34.08
CA MET A 521 17.57 13.96 33.00
C MET A 521 16.71 13.94 31.73
N PRO A 522 16.66 15.04 30.96
CA PRO A 522 15.99 15.01 29.67
C PRO A 522 16.61 13.87 28.86
N GLY A 523 15.77 12.95 28.39
CA GLY A 523 16.22 11.88 27.50
C GLY A 523 17.04 12.48 26.37
N ALA A 524 18.07 11.75 25.91
CA ALA A 524 18.74 12.10 24.66
C ALA A 524 17.67 12.38 23.61
N GLU A 525 17.81 13.47 22.84
CA GLU A 525 16.83 13.92 21.82
C GLU A 525 16.28 12.71 21.07
N HIS A 526 15.10 12.24 21.50
CA HIS A 526 14.39 11.23 20.78
C HIS A 526 13.88 11.94 19.54
N ILE A 527 14.43 11.57 18.38
CA ILE A 527 13.89 11.95 17.08
C ILE A 527 12.48 11.36 17.06
N ALA A 528 11.50 12.15 17.49
CA ALA A 528 10.10 11.83 17.30
C ALA A 528 9.92 11.57 15.79
N PRO A 529 9.21 10.51 15.40
CA PRO A 529 8.77 10.38 14.01
C PRO A 529 8.10 11.70 13.64
N ALA A 530 8.59 12.34 12.57
CA ALA A 530 8.09 13.63 12.14
C ALA A 530 6.55 13.57 12.06
N PRO A 531 5.82 14.62 12.47
CA PRO A 531 4.39 14.70 12.24
C PRO A 531 4.14 14.40 10.77
N SER A 532 3.26 13.43 10.51
CA SER A 532 2.94 12.91 9.19
C SER A 532 2.80 14.07 8.21
N GLN A 533 3.82 14.29 7.38
CA GLN A 533 3.69 15.21 6.26
C GLN A 533 2.51 14.70 5.42
N PRO A 534 1.66 15.57 4.89
CA PRO A 534 0.63 15.14 3.95
C PRO A 534 1.32 14.34 2.85
N ILE A 535 0.97 13.06 2.74
CA ILE A 535 1.60 12.13 1.82
C ILE A 535 1.27 12.61 0.41
N THR A 536 2.24 13.24 -0.24
CA THR A 536 2.09 13.73 -1.61
C THR A 536 2.54 12.62 -2.55
N ASN A 537 1.58 12.03 -3.28
CA ASN A 537 1.82 11.00 -4.30
C ASN A 537 2.34 9.64 -3.74
N PRO A 538 1.59 8.94 -2.87
CA PRO A 538 1.99 7.64 -2.32
C PRO A 538 2.20 6.60 -3.43
N GLN A 539 3.33 5.91 -3.42
CA GLN A 539 3.75 4.94 -4.43
C GLN A 539 3.55 3.48 -3.99
N THR A 540 3.65 3.25 -2.69
CA THR A 540 3.70 1.93 -2.08
C THR A 540 2.70 1.83 -0.93
N LEU A 541 2.41 0.60 -0.48
CA LEU A 541 1.65 0.42 0.76
C LEU A 541 2.36 1.04 1.96
N SER A 542 3.70 1.07 1.94
CA SER A 542 4.49 1.72 2.98
C SER A 542 4.20 3.21 3.08
N ASP A 543 3.94 3.89 1.96
CA ASP A 543 3.62 5.34 1.97
C ASP A 543 2.24 5.61 2.57
N LEU A 544 1.32 4.64 2.51
CA LEU A 544 -0.05 4.75 3.03
C LEU A 544 -0.15 4.36 4.51
N CYS A 545 0.86 3.69 5.05
CA CYS A 545 0.86 3.17 6.41
C CYS A 545 1.69 4.05 7.34
N SER A 546 1.20 4.29 8.54
CA SER A 546 2.01 4.84 9.64
C SER A 546 2.96 3.77 10.20
N VAL A 547 2.53 2.51 10.16
CA VAL A 547 3.33 1.34 10.54
C VAL A 547 3.05 0.22 9.55
N LEU A 548 4.10 -0.33 8.96
CA LEU A 548 4.06 -1.58 8.22
C LEU A 548 5.14 -2.48 8.80
N ARG A 549 4.74 -3.61 9.38
CA ARG A 549 5.65 -4.50 10.11
C ARG A 549 5.32 -5.96 9.87
N SER A 550 6.27 -6.83 10.11
CA SER A 550 6.05 -8.26 10.25
C SER A 550 6.61 -8.75 11.57
N LYS A 551 6.01 -9.83 12.07
CA LYS A 551 6.40 -10.48 13.32
C LYS A 551 5.93 -11.94 13.28
N ASN A 552 6.52 -12.81 14.07
CA ASN A 552 6.06 -14.17 14.21
C ASN A 552 4.73 -14.23 14.99
N ALA A 553 3.90 -15.23 14.71
CA ALA A 553 2.67 -15.53 15.45
C ALA A 553 2.78 -16.98 15.94
N GLY A 554 3.57 -17.18 16.98
CA GLY A 554 4.14 -18.49 17.30
C GLY A 554 5.28 -18.91 16.34
N PRO A 555 5.82 -20.13 16.48
CA PRO A 555 7.02 -20.56 15.76
C PRO A 555 6.76 -20.99 14.32
N TYR A 556 5.50 -21.28 13.95
CA TYR A 556 5.14 -21.80 12.62
C TYR A 556 4.47 -20.78 11.70
N GLU A 557 4.12 -19.60 12.20
CA GLU A 557 3.37 -18.60 11.45
C GLU A 557 4.07 -17.23 11.51
N ILE A 558 3.88 -16.44 10.46
CA ILE A 558 4.36 -15.08 10.35
C ILE A 558 3.18 -14.19 10.02
N THR A 559 3.04 -13.11 10.77
CA THR A 559 2.04 -12.08 10.56
C THR A 559 2.66 -10.82 9.96
N ILE A 560 1.91 -10.15 9.09
CA ILE A 560 2.24 -8.85 8.53
C ILE A 560 1.09 -7.91 8.84
N ASP A 561 1.41 -6.79 9.49
CA ASP A 561 0.45 -5.78 9.96
C ASP A 561 0.68 -4.47 9.20
N ALA A 562 -0.40 -3.90 8.67
CA ALA A 562 -0.44 -2.59 8.04
C ALA A 562 -1.40 -1.68 8.82
N ILE A 563 -0.88 -0.70 9.55
CA ILE A 563 -1.65 0.30 10.29
C ILE A 563 -1.63 1.59 9.46
N PHE A 564 -2.80 2.07 9.09
CA PHE A 564 -2.92 3.19 8.15
C PHE A 564 -2.76 4.54 8.86
N SER A 565 -2.29 5.54 8.10
CA SER A 565 -2.05 6.88 8.64
C SER A 565 -3.33 7.70 8.88
N SER A 566 -4.45 7.35 8.24
CA SER A 566 -5.75 7.98 8.48
C SER A 566 -6.92 7.01 8.24
N LYS A 567 -8.09 7.31 8.79
CA LYS A 567 -9.30 6.51 8.59
C LYS A 567 -9.80 6.57 7.15
N GLU A 568 -9.60 7.68 6.46
CA GLU A 568 -9.94 7.89 5.05
C GLU A 568 -9.11 6.97 4.15
N ILE A 569 -7.79 6.92 4.37
CA ILE A 569 -6.87 6.02 3.64
C ILE A 569 -7.26 4.57 3.91
N TYR A 570 -7.45 4.22 5.18
CA TYR A 570 -7.91 2.88 5.59
C TYR A 570 -9.19 2.47 4.85
N ASN A 571 -10.23 3.32 4.86
CA ASN A 571 -11.50 3.03 4.21
C ASN A 571 -11.33 2.88 2.70
N THR A 572 -10.54 3.76 2.07
CA THR A 572 -10.24 3.72 0.64
C THR A 572 -9.56 2.40 0.26
N VAL A 573 -8.53 1.99 1.00
CA VAL A 573 -7.83 0.73 0.76
C VAL A 573 -8.75 -0.47 0.99
N LYS A 574 -9.57 -0.44 2.05
CA LYS A 574 -10.55 -1.48 2.38
C LYS A 574 -11.58 -1.68 1.27
N THR A 575 -12.09 -0.62 0.65
CA THR A 575 -13.08 -0.72 -0.44
C THR A 575 -12.48 -0.98 -1.81
N SER A 576 -11.19 -0.69 -2.01
CA SER A 576 -10.53 -0.79 -3.32
C SER A 576 -10.29 -2.21 -3.84
N GLY A 577 -10.34 -3.23 -2.97
CA GLY A 577 -9.92 -4.61 -3.31
C GLY A 577 -8.40 -4.79 -3.45
N LEU A 578 -7.60 -3.75 -3.12
CA LEU A 578 -6.14 -3.76 -3.25
C LEU A 578 -5.49 -4.91 -2.47
N LEU A 579 -5.92 -5.11 -1.23
CA LEU A 579 -5.42 -6.12 -0.31
C LEU A 579 -6.29 -7.39 -0.33
N SER A 580 -6.81 -7.76 -1.51
CA SER A 580 -7.46 -9.05 -1.71
C SER A 580 -6.48 -10.22 -1.49
N PRO A 581 -6.97 -11.40 -1.08
CA PRO A 581 -6.13 -12.59 -0.84
C PRO A 581 -5.18 -12.89 -2.01
N SER A 582 -5.68 -12.86 -3.25
CA SER A 582 -4.88 -13.11 -4.45
C SER A 582 -3.75 -12.11 -4.66
N ASN A 583 -4.02 -10.82 -4.46
CA ASN A 583 -3.00 -9.76 -4.61
C ASN A 583 -1.91 -9.86 -3.55
N VAL A 584 -2.31 -10.18 -2.32
CA VAL A 584 -1.44 -10.33 -1.15
C VAL A 584 -0.60 -11.60 -1.29
N ALA A 585 -1.19 -12.74 -1.64
CA ALA A 585 -0.48 -14.00 -1.92
C ALA A 585 0.64 -13.79 -2.96
N LYS A 586 0.30 -13.14 -4.07
CA LYS A 586 1.26 -12.77 -5.13
C LYS A 586 2.31 -11.76 -4.67
N ALA A 587 2.04 -10.93 -3.66
CA ALA A 587 2.98 -9.93 -3.13
C ALA A 587 4.08 -10.58 -2.30
N ILE A 588 3.68 -11.47 -1.41
CA ILE A 588 4.56 -12.13 -0.45
C ILE A 588 5.15 -13.44 -0.99
N GLY A 589 4.74 -13.88 -2.19
CA GLY A 589 5.30 -15.06 -2.84
C GLY A 589 4.79 -16.38 -2.27
N VAL A 590 3.56 -16.41 -1.77
CA VAL A 590 2.90 -17.62 -1.25
C VAL A 590 1.69 -17.97 -2.11
N ALA A 591 1.25 -19.22 -2.04
CA ALA A 591 -0.01 -19.63 -2.65
C ALA A 591 -1.20 -19.09 -1.85
N GLU A 592 -2.30 -18.75 -2.52
CA GLU A 592 -3.47 -18.14 -1.88
C GLU A 592 -4.10 -19.06 -0.83
N GLU A 593 -4.13 -20.37 -1.11
CA GLU A 593 -4.59 -21.42 -0.21
C GLU A 593 -3.70 -21.61 1.04
N ASN A 594 -2.49 -21.04 1.05
CA ASN A 594 -1.60 -21.06 2.20
C ASN A 594 -1.76 -19.82 3.10
N ILE A 595 -2.63 -18.87 2.76
CA ILE A 595 -2.96 -17.78 3.67
C ILE A 595 -3.78 -18.35 4.85
N ILE A 596 -3.25 -18.19 6.07
CA ILE A 596 -3.88 -18.71 7.30
C ILE A 596 -5.01 -17.79 7.74
N TRP A 597 -4.77 -16.48 7.68
CA TRP A 597 -5.77 -15.47 8.00
C TRP A 597 -5.47 -14.19 7.21
N ILE A 598 -6.51 -13.47 6.82
CA ILE A 598 -6.41 -12.18 6.15
C ILE A 598 -7.65 -11.35 6.45
N GLY A 599 -7.46 -10.09 6.84
CA GLY A 599 -8.60 -9.26 7.18
C GLY A 599 -8.24 -7.84 7.59
N PHE A 600 -9.27 -7.00 7.58
CA PHE A 600 -9.22 -5.65 8.12
C PHE A 600 -9.72 -5.65 9.58
N PHE A 601 -9.05 -4.88 10.44
CA PHE A 601 -9.42 -4.70 11.83
C PHE A 601 -9.68 -3.22 12.10
N ASP A 602 -10.97 -2.89 12.23
CA ASP A 602 -11.49 -1.52 12.33
C ASP A 602 -10.99 -0.75 13.57
N PRO A 603 -10.93 -1.36 14.79
CA PRO A 603 -10.53 -0.63 15.99
C PRO A 603 -9.12 -0.03 15.91
N ALA A 604 -8.22 -0.67 15.18
CA ALA A 604 -6.84 -0.20 14.98
C ALA A 604 -6.60 0.38 13.57
N ILE A 605 -7.67 0.65 12.79
CA ILE A 605 -7.58 1.10 11.39
C ILE A 605 -6.51 0.35 10.60
N SER A 606 -6.56 -0.98 10.64
CA SER A 606 -5.43 -1.83 10.20
C SER A 606 -5.86 -2.96 9.29
N PHE A 607 -4.91 -3.50 8.54
CA PHE A 607 -5.01 -4.73 7.79
C PHE A 607 -3.96 -5.70 8.31
N LYS A 608 -4.29 -6.99 8.40
CA LYS A 608 -3.33 -8.05 8.75
C LYS A 608 -3.46 -9.22 7.77
N VAL A 609 -2.33 -9.86 7.51
CA VAL A 609 -2.25 -11.18 6.87
C VAL A 609 -1.32 -12.09 7.67
N THR A 610 -1.67 -13.36 7.81
CA THR A 610 -0.85 -14.38 8.45
C THR A 610 -0.59 -15.54 7.50
N ILE A 611 0.67 -15.95 7.41
CA ILE A 611 1.18 -16.96 6.49
C ILE A 611 2.03 -18.01 7.21
N PRO A 612 2.19 -19.21 6.66
CA PRO A 612 3.13 -20.19 7.18
C PRO A 612 4.58 -19.66 7.11
N ARG A 613 5.38 -20.03 8.10
CA ARG A 613 6.84 -19.94 8.01
C ARG A 613 7.34 -21.05 7.08
N VAL A 614 7.92 -20.65 5.95
CA VAL A 614 8.40 -21.56 4.90
C VAL A 614 9.89 -21.38 4.68
N ARG A 615 10.65 -22.47 4.71
CA ARG A 615 12.07 -22.50 4.32
C ARG A 615 12.26 -23.53 3.22
N MET A 616 12.85 -23.10 2.10
CA MET A 616 13.09 -23.95 0.91
C MET A 616 11.83 -24.71 0.43
N GLY A 617 10.67 -24.05 0.47
CA GLY A 617 9.39 -24.63 0.06
C GLY A 617 8.73 -25.57 1.08
N VAL A 618 9.32 -25.73 2.28
CA VAL A 618 8.79 -26.60 3.34
C VAL A 618 8.39 -25.77 4.56
N LYS A 619 7.21 -26.05 5.12
CA LYS A 619 6.74 -25.44 6.37
C LYS A 619 7.66 -25.86 7.52
N LYS A 620 8.22 -24.89 8.25
CA LYS A 620 9.21 -25.15 9.29
C LYS A 620 9.08 -24.18 10.46
N ALA A 621 9.36 -24.67 11.66
CA ALA A 621 9.37 -23.87 12.87
C ALA A 621 10.56 -22.89 12.92
N ALA A 622 10.40 -21.78 13.64
CA ALA A 622 11.44 -20.80 13.90
C ALA A 622 12.66 -21.43 14.62
N GLY A 623 13.85 -20.90 14.36
CA GLY A 623 15.10 -21.18 15.09
C GLY A 623 15.88 -22.45 14.73
N GLY A 624 15.38 -23.29 13.84
CA GLY A 624 16.09 -24.49 13.37
C GLY A 624 17.18 -24.23 12.32
N PHE A 625 17.79 -25.31 11.80
CA PHE A 625 18.79 -25.24 10.71
C PHE A 625 18.29 -24.40 9.51
N MET A 626 19.16 -23.53 8.99
CA MET A 626 18.89 -22.58 7.89
C MET A 626 17.82 -21.51 8.19
N GLU A 627 17.42 -21.30 9.46
CA GLU A 627 16.65 -20.11 9.84
C GLU A 627 17.54 -18.86 9.82
N ASN A 628 17.03 -17.76 9.27
CA ASN A 628 17.73 -16.49 9.14
C ASN A 628 16.94 -15.27 9.64
N ASP A 629 15.65 -15.43 9.97
CA ASP A 629 14.81 -14.40 10.58
C ASP A 629 13.86 -15.03 11.60
N ILE A 630 14.40 -15.36 12.78
CA ILE A 630 13.66 -16.06 13.83
C ILE A 630 12.39 -15.34 14.28
N HIS A 631 12.41 -14.00 14.26
CA HIS A 631 11.27 -13.17 14.62
C HIS A 631 10.33 -12.87 13.44
N GLY A 632 10.71 -13.22 12.20
CA GLY A 632 9.94 -12.85 11.01
C GLY A 632 9.85 -11.33 10.82
N SER A 633 10.88 -10.60 11.22
CA SER A 633 10.89 -9.12 11.26
C SER A 633 10.96 -8.46 9.89
N GLN A 634 11.35 -9.17 8.83
CA GLN A 634 11.61 -8.59 7.50
C GLN A 634 10.68 -9.10 6.39
N GLU A 635 9.71 -9.95 6.73
CA GLU A 635 8.78 -10.56 5.76
C GLU A 635 7.74 -9.58 5.19
N HIS A 636 7.55 -8.42 5.80
CA HIS A 636 6.67 -7.37 5.28
C HIS A 636 7.20 -6.71 3.99
N MET A 637 8.48 -6.90 3.64
CA MET A 637 9.11 -6.21 2.52
C MET A 637 8.45 -6.52 1.16
N GLY A 638 7.90 -7.72 0.98
CA GLY A 638 7.15 -8.08 -0.23
C GLY A 638 5.86 -7.28 -0.42
N LEU A 639 5.24 -6.82 0.68
CA LEU A 639 4.10 -5.90 0.67
C LEU A 639 4.54 -4.43 0.71
N ALA A 640 5.64 -4.11 1.40
CA ALA A 640 6.15 -2.75 1.56
C ALA A 640 6.69 -2.17 0.25
N SER A 641 7.48 -2.94 -0.49
CA SER A 641 8.16 -2.51 -1.72
C SER A 641 7.32 -2.72 -2.98
N LYS A 642 6.14 -3.35 -2.86
CA LYS A 642 5.29 -3.56 -4.01
C LYS A 642 4.71 -2.23 -4.45
N ASN A 643 5.20 -1.78 -5.60
CA ASN A 643 4.51 -0.82 -6.44
C ASN A 643 3.15 -1.41 -6.80
N PHE A 644 2.12 -1.01 -6.06
CA PHE A 644 0.74 -1.36 -6.39
C PHE A 644 0.25 -0.69 -7.69
N TYR A 645 1.14 0.04 -8.36
CA TYR A 645 1.11 0.47 -9.77
C TYR A 645 0.85 -0.61 -10.82
N ARG A 646 0.86 -1.91 -10.52
CA ARG A 646 0.35 -2.90 -11.48
C ARG A 646 -1.18 -2.95 -11.55
N THR A 647 -1.87 -2.40 -10.55
CA THR A 647 -3.34 -2.24 -10.53
C THR A 647 -3.74 -0.78 -10.72
N PHE A 648 -2.86 0.17 -10.39
CA PHE A 648 -2.97 1.54 -10.88
C PHE A 648 -2.31 1.64 -12.25
N ASN A 649 -3.13 1.56 -13.29
CA ASN A 649 -2.81 2.17 -14.57
C ASN A 649 -2.62 3.68 -14.31
N MET A 650 -1.44 4.09 -13.80
CA MET A 650 -1.15 5.50 -13.62
C MET A 650 -0.55 6.00 -14.92
N ALA A 651 -1.47 6.51 -15.72
CA ALA A 651 -1.29 7.80 -16.36
C ALA A 651 -0.40 8.71 -15.50
N VAL A 652 0.55 9.37 -16.16
CA VAL A 652 1.33 10.49 -15.65
C VAL A 652 0.44 11.39 -14.78
N PRO A 653 0.91 11.90 -13.61
CA PRO A 653 0.08 12.69 -12.70
C PRO A 653 -0.79 13.69 -13.45
N GLN A 654 -2.10 13.43 -13.50
CA GLN A 654 -3.07 14.35 -14.05
C GLN A 654 -3.43 15.37 -12.97
N ARG A 655 -3.92 16.56 -13.37
CA ARG A 655 -4.58 17.45 -12.40
C ARG A 655 -5.68 16.64 -11.71
N GLN A 656 -5.65 16.57 -10.37
CA GLN A 656 -6.73 15.93 -9.61
C GLN A 656 -8.02 16.68 -9.92
N THR A 657 -8.91 16.01 -10.63
CA THR A 657 -10.24 16.52 -10.95
C THR A 657 -11.19 15.92 -9.93
N PRO A 658 -12.10 16.71 -9.34
CA PRO A 658 -13.18 16.15 -8.51
C PRO A 658 -13.95 15.08 -9.28
N ARG A 659 -14.62 14.15 -8.57
CA ARG A 659 -15.41 13.13 -9.26
C ARG A 659 -16.51 13.79 -10.08
N ILE A 660 -16.81 13.24 -11.25
CA ILE A 660 -17.83 13.80 -12.16
C ILE A 660 -19.18 13.89 -11.46
N GLU A 661 -19.52 12.92 -10.60
CA GLU A 661 -20.77 12.96 -9.83
C GLU A 661 -20.85 14.17 -8.89
N ASP A 662 -19.74 14.55 -8.26
CA ASP A 662 -19.68 15.71 -7.37
C ASP A 662 -19.79 17.02 -8.17
N LEU A 663 -19.16 17.08 -9.35
CA LEU A 663 -19.28 18.22 -10.27
C LEU A 663 -20.71 18.35 -10.82
N CYS A 664 -21.33 17.24 -11.24
CA CYS A 664 -22.70 17.25 -11.72
C CYS A 664 -23.66 17.69 -10.61
N ALA A 665 -23.52 17.16 -9.39
CA ALA A 665 -24.31 17.59 -8.24
C ALA A 665 -24.16 19.08 -7.93
N PHE A 666 -22.99 19.66 -8.19
CA PHE A 666 -22.75 21.08 -7.97
C PHE A 666 -23.26 21.97 -9.10
N TYR A 667 -23.12 21.58 -10.37
CA TYR A 667 -23.35 22.46 -11.52
C TYR A 667 -24.66 22.21 -12.27
N VAL A 668 -25.12 20.96 -12.38
CA VAL A 668 -26.27 20.63 -13.22
C VAL A 668 -27.54 21.28 -12.70
N GLY A 669 -28.34 21.85 -13.60
CA GLY A 669 -29.55 22.61 -13.30
C GLY A 669 -29.32 24.10 -12.97
N LYS A 670 -28.07 24.55 -12.81
CA LYS A 670 -27.74 25.97 -12.65
C LYS A 670 -27.58 26.66 -14.01
N SER A 671 -27.76 27.99 -14.04
CA SER A 671 -27.37 28.76 -15.21
C SER A 671 -25.84 28.87 -15.29
N ILE A 672 -25.28 28.94 -16.50
CA ILE A 672 -23.88 29.30 -16.72
C ILE A 672 -23.52 30.65 -16.05
N HIS A 673 -24.50 31.54 -15.88
CA HIS A 673 -24.32 32.84 -15.24
C HIS A 673 -24.09 32.74 -13.72
N ASP A 674 -24.49 31.64 -13.09
CA ASP A 674 -24.35 31.39 -11.65
C ASP A 674 -23.11 30.56 -11.29
N ALA A 675 -22.41 30.02 -12.31
CA ALA A 675 -21.18 29.27 -12.10
C ALA A 675 -20.03 30.17 -11.64
N PRO A 676 -19.11 29.72 -10.77
CA PRO A 676 -17.88 30.43 -10.49
C PRO A 676 -17.08 30.69 -11.78
N LYS A 677 -16.58 31.92 -11.96
CA LYS A 677 -15.87 32.34 -13.17
C LYS A 677 -14.35 32.42 -12.94
N PRO A 678 -13.52 32.21 -13.98
CA PRO A 678 -13.91 31.84 -15.34
C PRO A 678 -14.34 30.37 -15.46
N ALA A 679 -15.31 30.09 -16.34
CA ALA A 679 -15.75 28.72 -16.64
C ALA A 679 -15.84 28.48 -18.14
N VAL A 680 -15.44 27.28 -18.59
CA VAL A 680 -15.51 26.87 -20.00
C VAL A 680 -16.79 26.08 -20.26
N ILE A 681 -17.50 26.48 -21.30
CA ILE A 681 -18.80 25.94 -21.69
C ILE A 681 -18.66 25.19 -23.01
N LEU A 682 -19.33 24.03 -23.12
CA LEU A 682 -19.55 23.32 -24.37
C LEU A 682 -21.04 23.22 -24.71
N ASP A 683 -21.39 23.52 -25.95
CA ASP A 683 -22.74 23.32 -26.47
C ASP A 683 -22.85 21.97 -27.20
N LYS A 684 -23.54 21.03 -26.57
CA LYS A 684 -23.71 19.65 -27.06
C LYS A 684 -24.43 19.58 -28.40
N ALA A 685 -25.44 20.43 -28.64
CA ALA A 685 -26.22 20.39 -29.88
C ALA A 685 -25.36 20.76 -31.08
N LYS A 686 -24.56 21.83 -30.96
CA LYS A 686 -23.61 22.24 -32.00
C LYS A 686 -22.57 21.16 -32.28
N ILE A 687 -22.01 20.53 -31.23
CA ILE A 687 -21.03 19.45 -31.38
C ILE A 687 -21.64 18.26 -32.13
N ASN A 688 -22.85 17.86 -31.74
CA ASN A 688 -23.56 16.76 -32.39
C ASN A 688 -23.81 17.08 -33.88
N ARG A 689 -24.29 18.30 -34.20
CA ARG A 689 -24.53 18.74 -35.57
C ARG A 689 -23.27 18.69 -36.44
N HIS A 690 -22.13 19.18 -35.94
CA HIS A 690 -20.86 19.13 -36.68
C HIS A 690 -20.34 17.70 -36.87
N CYS A 691 -20.41 16.86 -35.84
CA CYS A 691 -20.04 15.44 -35.93
C CYS A 691 -20.89 14.72 -36.99
N GLN A 692 -22.21 14.93 -36.97
CA GLN A 692 -23.13 14.31 -37.93
C GLN A 692 -22.92 14.81 -39.37
N SER A 693 -22.71 16.12 -39.56
CA SER A 693 -22.44 16.69 -40.90
C SER A 693 -21.20 16.06 -41.52
N MET A 694 -20.11 15.98 -40.75
CA MET A 694 -18.85 15.39 -41.22
C MET A 694 -19.00 13.91 -41.56
N LEU A 695 -19.61 13.12 -40.66
CA LEU A 695 -19.85 11.69 -40.90
C LEU A 695 -20.72 11.45 -42.13
N LYS A 696 -21.73 12.29 -42.36
CA LYS A 696 -22.57 12.23 -43.57
C LYS A 696 -21.78 12.59 -44.84
N ALA A 697 -20.94 13.61 -44.78
CA ALA A 697 -20.15 14.04 -45.95
C ALA A 697 -19.14 12.97 -46.38
N VAL A 698 -18.40 12.38 -45.44
CA VAL A 698 -17.44 11.31 -45.76
C VAL A 698 -18.13 10.04 -46.25
N ASP A 699 -19.29 9.68 -45.70
CA ASP A 699 -20.10 8.53 -46.16
C ASP A 699 -20.61 8.76 -47.60
N THR A 700 -21.14 9.96 -47.86
CA THR A 700 -21.64 10.34 -49.21
C THR A 700 -20.52 10.32 -50.26
N LEU A 701 -19.29 10.67 -49.88
CA LEU A 701 -18.12 10.65 -50.77
C LEU A 701 -17.41 9.28 -50.81
N GLY A 702 -17.85 8.29 -50.02
CA GLY A 702 -17.23 6.96 -49.95
C GLY A 702 -15.82 6.98 -49.34
N LEU A 703 -15.55 7.90 -48.41
CA LEU A 703 -14.23 8.12 -47.80
C LEU A 703 -14.15 7.49 -46.41
N GLY A 704 -12.94 7.07 -46.03
CA GLY A 704 -12.66 6.77 -44.62
C GLY A 704 -12.60 8.06 -43.80
N PHE A 705 -12.89 7.96 -42.50
CA PHE A 705 -12.72 9.07 -41.58
C PHE A 705 -12.07 8.61 -40.27
N ARG A 706 -11.18 9.44 -39.74
CA ARG A 706 -10.51 9.22 -38.46
C ARG A 706 -10.54 10.50 -37.64
N ALA A 707 -11.33 10.50 -36.57
CA ALA A 707 -11.51 11.70 -35.76
C ALA A 707 -10.35 11.91 -34.79
N HIS A 708 -9.88 13.14 -34.64
CA HIS A 708 -8.82 13.48 -33.70
C HIS A 708 -9.39 14.06 -32.41
N VAL A 709 -9.15 13.39 -31.29
CA VAL A 709 -9.78 13.74 -30.01
C VAL A 709 -9.07 14.86 -29.24
N LYS A 710 -7.89 15.31 -29.70
CA LYS A 710 -7.03 16.25 -28.94
C LYS A 710 -7.69 17.58 -28.57
N THR A 711 -8.71 17.99 -29.31
CA THR A 711 -9.43 19.25 -29.10
C THR A 711 -10.20 19.22 -27.80
N HIS A 712 -11.06 18.21 -27.61
CA HIS A 712 -11.95 18.07 -26.45
C HIS A 712 -11.37 17.16 -25.38
N LYS A 713 -10.75 16.03 -25.77
CA LYS A 713 -10.26 14.97 -24.88
C LYS A 713 -11.28 14.46 -23.86
N THR A 714 -12.55 14.42 -24.25
CA THR A 714 -13.68 13.90 -23.47
C THR A 714 -14.25 12.62 -24.09
N ILE A 715 -14.83 11.74 -23.26
CA ILE A 715 -15.50 10.49 -23.70
C ILE A 715 -16.71 10.82 -24.59
N GLU A 716 -17.46 11.84 -24.22
CA GLU A 716 -18.75 12.19 -24.78
C GLU A 716 -18.61 12.70 -26.21
N VAL A 717 -17.67 13.61 -26.46
CA VAL A 717 -17.44 14.11 -27.82
C VAL A 717 -16.73 13.05 -28.68
N ALA A 718 -15.86 12.20 -28.12
CA ALA A 718 -15.29 11.07 -28.86
C ALA A 718 -16.38 10.09 -29.31
N ARG A 719 -17.44 9.91 -28.51
CA ARG A 719 -18.63 9.14 -28.87
C ARG A 719 -19.39 9.77 -30.03
N LEU A 720 -19.64 11.07 -29.97
CA LEU A 720 -20.30 11.79 -31.07
C LEU A 720 -19.50 11.71 -32.37
N GLN A 721 -18.18 11.86 -32.31
CA GLN A 721 -17.27 11.72 -33.46
C GLN A 721 -17.28 10.32 -34.07
N SER A 722 -17.52 9.27 -33.26
CA SER A 722 -17.49 7.87 -33.71
C SER A 722 -18.83 7.38 -34.28
N GLY A 723 -19.91 8.13 -34.07
CA GLY A 723 -21.27 7.77 -34.46
C GLY A 723 -21.83 6.51 -33.76
N GLN A 724 -23.13 6.26 -33.95
CA GLN A 724 -23.87 5.15 -33.34
C GLN A 724 -23.91 3.87 -34.20
N GLY A 725 -23.22 3.86 -35.35
CA GLY A 725 -23.21 2.71 -36.28
C GLY A 725 -22.33 1.54 -35.82
N SER A 726 -22.43 0.41 -36.51
CA SER A 726 -21.62 -0.80 -36.26
C SER A 726 -20.24 -0.78 -36.93
N GLY A 727 -19.84 0.35 -37.52
CA GLY A 727 -18.56 0.50 -38.22
C GLY A 727 -17.34 0.53 -37.29
N ASP A 728 -16.16 0.30 -37.87
CA ASP A 728 -14.86 0.41 -37.18
C ASP A 728 -14.70 1.80 -36.55
N VAL A 729 -14.11 1.85 -35.36
CA VAL A 729 -13.82 3.08 -34.63
C VAL A 729 -12.37 3.48 -34.87
N LYS A 730 -12.19 4.59 -35.60
CA LYS A 730 -10.88 5.11 -35.94
C LYS A 730 -10.68 6.47 -35.29
N LEU A 731 -9.72 6.55 -34.37
CA LEU A 731 -9.42 7.79 -33.66
C LEU A 731 -7.93 8.14 -33.75
N ILE A 732 -7.62 9.42 -33.56
CA ILE A 732 -6.25 9.93 -33.36
C ILE A 732 -6.17 10.52 -31.97
N VAL A 733 -5.19 10.06 -31.21
CA VAL A 733 -4.81 10.66 -29.92
C VAL A 733 -3.48 11.40 -30.05
N SER A 734 -3.32 12.50 -29.31
CA SER A 734 -2.04 13.23 -29.27
C SER A 734 -1.13 12.81 -28.11
N THR A 735 -1.70 12.19 -27.07
CA THR A 735 -0.99 11.69 -25.89
C THR A 735 -1.52 10.33 -25.46
N LEU A 736 -0.76 9.58 -24.65
CA LEU A 736 -1.24 8.29 -24.13
C LEU A 736 -2.29 8.48 -23.02
N ALA A 737 -2.26 9.61 -22.32
CA ALA A 737 -3.29 9.98 -21.34
C ALA A 737 -4.70 10.07 -21.96
N GLU A 738 -4.81 10.39 -23.25
CA GLU A 738 -6.08 10.33 -23.98
C GLU A 738 -6.59 8.90 -24.14
N ILE A 739 -5.69 7.94 -24.39
CA ILE A 739 -6.09 6.53 -24.48
C ILE A 739 -6.58 6.06 -23.12
N ASP A 740 -5.84 6.36 -22.04
CA ASP A 740 -6.23 6.00 -20.67
C ASP A 740 -7.62 6.54 -20.31
N HIS A 741 -7.87 7.82 -20.59
CA HIS A 741 -9.16 8.47 -20.32
C HIS A 741 -10.30 7.85 -21.14
N LEU A 742 -10.04 7.45 -22.39
CA LEU A 742 -11.03 6.86 -23.29
C LEU A 742 -11.15 5.33 -23.15
N LEU A 743 -10.36 4.67 -22.29
CA LEU A 743 -10.41 3.21 -22.08
C LEU A 743 -11.85 2.69 -21.80
N PRO A 744 -12.68 3.33 -20.97
CA PRO A 744 -14.06 2.89 -20.76
C PRO A 744 -14.87 2.85 -22.06
N LEU A 745 -14.74 3.89 -22.88
CA LEU A 745 -15.41 3.99 -24.18
C LEU A 745 -14.90 2.92 -25.16
N PHE A 746 -13.59 2.67 -25.18
CA PHE A 746 -13.00 1.64 -26.04
C PHE A 746 -13.45 0.23 -25.67
N LYS A 747 -13.59 -0.06 -24.37
CA LYS A 747 -14.14 -1.33 -23.90
C LYS A 747 -15.59 -1.50 -24.32
N GLU A 748 -16.39 -0.44 -24.25
CA GLU A 748 -17.77 -0.46 -24.74
C GLU A 748 -17.84 -0.79 -26.23
N TYR A 749 -17.03 -0.12 -27.06
CA TYR A 749 -16.97 -0.40 -28.49
C TYR A 749 -16.56 -1.84 -28.80
N LYS A 750 -15.56 -2.38 -28.09
CA LYS A 750 -15.19 -3.79 -28.22
C LYS A 750 -16.31 -4.73 -27.82
N ALA A 751 -17.01 -4.45 -26.73
CA ALA A 751 -18.15 -5.25 -26.29
C ALA A 751 -19.29 -5.23 -27.33
N ALA A 752 -19.47 -4.12 -28.04
CA ALA A 752 -20.36 -3.99 -29.19
C ALA A 752 -19.82 -4.61 -30.49
N GLY A 753 -18.67 -5.27 -30.46
CA GLY A 753 -18.05 -5.92 -31.63
C GLY A 753 -17.43 -4.96 -32.65
N ARG A 754 -17.28 -3.67 -32.30
CA ARG A 754 -16.65 -2.67 -33.18
C ARG A 754 -15.13 -2.80 -33.09
N ARG A 755 -14.45 -2.86 -34.22
CA ARG A 755 -12.98 -2.89 -34.24
C ARG A 755 -12.42 -1.52 -33.92
N LEU A 756 -11.34 -1.48 -33.16
CA LEU A 756 -10.64 -0.26 -32.80
C LEU A 756 -9.42 -0.06 -33.69
N ASP A 757 -9.13 1.18 -34.02
CA ASP A 757 -7.88 1.61 -34.63
C ASP A 757 -7.53 3.00 -34.08
N ILE A 758 -6.70 3.01 -33.04
CA ILE A 758 -6.30 4.20 -32.31
C ILE A 758 -4.89 4.59 -32.75
N LEU A 759 -4.80 5.66 -33.54
CA LEU A 759 -3.53 6.19 -34.04
C LEU A 759 -2.91 7.11 -33.00
N TYR A 760 -1.70 6.77 -32.54
CA TYR A 760 -0.85 7.69 -31.81
C TYR A 760 -0.29 8.76 -32.78
N GLY A 761 -0.79 9.99 -32.67
CA GLY A 761 -0.65 11.07 -33.64
C GLY A 761 0.72 11.76 -33.70
N LEU A 762 1.77 11.16 -33.14
CA LEU A 762 3.15 11.65 -33.20
C LEU A 762 4.09 10.54 -33.67
N PRO A 763 5.18 10.87 -34.40
CA PRO A 763 6.21 9.90 -34.72
C PRO A 763 6.73 9.18 -33.47
N LEU A 764 6.72 7.86 -33.51
CA LEU A 764 6.74 6.97 -32.35
C LEU A 764 7.96 7.18 -31.41
N PRO A 765 7.78 7.79 -30.22
CA PRO A 765 8.87 8.02 -29.27
C PRO A 765 9.16 6.75 -28.45
N ARG A 766 10.44 6.38 -28.35
CA ARG A 766 10.89 5.16 -27.65
C ARG A 766 10.43 5.08 -26.20
N SER A 767 10.41 6.21 -25.48
CA SER A 767 10.03 6.27 -24.07
C SER A 767 8.57 5.87 -23.80
N GLN A 768 7.70 5.95 -24.82
CA GLN A 768 6.27 5.65 -24.67
C GLN A 768 5.92 4.20 -25.05
N ILE A 769 6.86 3.44 -25.63
CA ILE A 769 6.59 2.09 -26.15
C ILE A 769 6.04 1.13 -25.09
N PRO A 770 6.62 1.01 -23.89
CA PRO A 770 6.10 0.06 -22.91
C PRO A 770 4.64 0.36 -22.52
N ARG A 771 4.29 1.64 -22.34
CA ARG A 771 2.93 2.06 -21.98
C ARG A 771 1.96 1.89 -23.14
N LEU A 772 2.36 2.27 -24.36
CA LEU A 772 1.54 2.09 -25.55
C LEU A 772 1.28 0.61 -25.84
N ALA A 773 2.28 -0.26 -25.66
CA ALA A 773 2.14 -1.70 -25.83
C ALA A 773 1.25 -2.35 -24.75
N ALA A 774 1.32 -1.87 -23.51
CA ALA A 774 0.41 -2.30 -22.44
C ALA A 774 -1.05 -1.95 -22.77
N LEU A 775 -1.29 -0.71 -23.21
CA LEU A 775 -2.62 -0.27 -23.68
C LEU A 775 -3.09 -1.07 -24.90
N GLY A 776 -2.19 -1.35 -25.83
CA GLY A 776 -2.46 -2.27 -26.94
C GLY A 776 -2.87 -3.65 -26.44
N THR A 777 -2.18 -4.21 -25.45
CA THR A 777 -2.51 -5.54 -24.88
C THR A 777 -3.92 -5.55 -24.27
N GLU A 778 -4.31 -4.48 -23.59
CA GLU A 778 -5.66 -4.33 -23.03
C GLU A 778 -6.74 -4.20 -24.12
N LEU A 779 -6.46 -3.43 -25.17
CA LEU A 779 -7.37 -3.21 -26.29
C LEU A 779 -7.36 -4.34 -27.34
N GLY A 780 -6.36 -5.22 -27.32
CA GLY A 780 -6.24 -6.39 -28.18
C GLY A 780 -5.59 -6.13 -29.54
N PRO A 781 -5.27 -7.19 -30.30
CA PRO A 781 -4.58 -7.08 -31.58
C PRO A 781 -5.31 -6.19 -32.58
N GLY A 782 -4.54 -5.38 -33.32
CA GLY A 782 -5.05 -4.48 -34.35
C GLY A 782 -5.56 -3.12 -33.85
N SER A 783 -5.61 -2.90 -32.53
CA SER A 783 -6.17 -1.70 -31.93
C SER A 783 -5.28 -0.46 -31.99
N ILE A 784 -3.96 -0.63 -32.14
CA ILE A 784 -2.98 0.46 -32.07
C ILE A 784 -2.32 0.67 -33.42
N SER A 785 -2.38 1.91 -33.90
CA SER A 785 -1.63 2.40 -35.04
C SER A 785 -0.61 3.46 -34.62
N VAL A 786 0.52 3.53 -35.31
CA VAL A 786 1.65 4.43 -35.00
C VAL A 786 2.17 5.12 -36.25
N LEU A 787 2.77 6.30 -36.07
CA LEU A 787 3.47 7.03 -37.12
C LEU A 787 4.97 6.78 -37.06
N ILE A 788 5.61 6.58 -38.21
CA ILE A 788 7.07 6.63 -38.35
C ILE A 788 7.49 7.46 -39.56
N ASP A 789 8.62 8.14 -39.47
CA ASP A 789 9.31 8.91 -40.52
C ASP A 789 10.83 8.72 -40.51
N HIS A 790 11.35 7.87 -39.63
CA HIS A 790 12.78 7.66 -39.47
C HIS A 790 13.13 6.17 -39.27
N PRO A 791 14.18 5.64 -39.94
CA PRO A 791 14.62 4.25 -39.78
C PRO A 791 14.87 3.81 -38.34
N SER A 792 15.37 4.69 -37.48
CA SER A 792 15.63 4.37 -36.06
C SER A 792 14.36 4.07 -35.26
N GLN A 793 13.17 4.46 -35.75
CA GLN A 793 11.88 4.15 -35.14
C GLN A 793 11.39 2.72 -35.46
N LEU A 794 12.00 2.04 -36.44
CA LEU A 794 11.72 0.61 -36.69
C LEU A 794 12.05 -0.24 -35.46
N GLN A 795 13.06 0.15 -34.68
CA GLN A 795 13.33 -0.49 -33.39
C GLN A 795 12.16 -0.29 -32.42
N SER A 796 11.58 0.92 -32.36
CA SER A 796 10.40 1.19 -31.52
C SER A 796 9.18 0.35 -31.94
N VAL A 797 9.01 0.09 -33.24
CA VAL A 797 7.96 -0.80 -33.78
C VAL A 797 8.20 -2.25 -33.35
N LYS A 798 9.44 -2.75 -33.46
CA LYS A 798 9.83 -4.07 -32.95
C LYS A 798 9.59 -4.20 -31.46
N ASP A 799 10.05 -3.21 -30.70
CA ASP A 799 9.90 -3.18 -29.25
C ASP A 799 8.41 -3.23 -28.87
N PHE A 800 7.54 -2.47 -29.56
CA PHE A 800 6.10 -2.57 -29.37
C PHE A 800 5.59 -4.00 -29.58
N SER A 801 5.95 -4.65 -30.70
CA SER A 801 5.51 -6.02 -30.99
C SER A 801 6.02 -7.02 -29.96
N GLN A 802 7.27 -6.88 -29.51
CA GLN A 802 7.85 -7.72 -28.46
C GLN A 802 7.13 -7.56 -27.12
N HIS A 803 6.68 -6.36 -26.78
CA HIS A 803 5.93 -6.08 -25.56
C HIS A 803 4.47 -6.56 -25.66
N ALA A 804 3.76 -6.18 -26.73
CA ALA A 804 2.33 -6.44 -26.93
C ALA A 804 2.03 -7.86 -27.44
N LYS A 805 3.02 -8.56 -27.99
CA LYS A 805 2.91 -9.89 -28.62
C LYS A 805 2.10 -9.92 -29.91
N PHE A 806 1.87 -8.77 -30.53
CA PHE A 806 1.27 -8.63 -31.86
C PHE A 806 1.82 -7.36 -32.55
N PRO A 807 1.81 -7.28 -33.89
CA PRO A 807 2.42 -6.18 -34.62
C PRO A 807 1.73 -4.84 -34.36
N ALA A 808 2.53 -3.76 -34.33
CA ALA A 808 1.98 -2.41 -34.43
C ALA A 808 1.54 -2.15 -35.89
N ARG A 809 0.43 -1.42 -36.06
CA ARG A 809 0.00 -0.97 -37.39
C ARG A 809 0.67 0.35 -37.72
N VAL A 810 1.31 0.48 -38.86
CA VAL A 810 2.28 1.55 -39.15
C VAL A 810 1.81 2.41 -40.31
N PHE A 811 1.75 3.72 -40.10
CA PHE A 811 1.70 4.71 -41.17
C PHE A 811 3.06 5.35 -41.38
N LEU A 812 3.47 5.50 -42.64
CA LEU A 812 4.62 6.31 -43.01
C LEU A 812 4.19 7.78 -43.10
N LYS A 813 4.80 8.64 -42.31
CA LYS A 813 4.48 10.07 -42.28
C LYS A 813 5.14 10.77 -43.48
N VAL A 814 4.32 11.43 -44.30
CA VAL A 814 4.77 12.23 -45.46
C VAL A 814 4.71 13.71 -45.09
N ASP A 815 5.70 14.47 -45.52
CA ASP A 815 5.70 15.94 -45.49
C ASP A 815 5.28 16.47 -46.87
N THR A 816 4.08 17.05 -46.95
CA THR A 816 3.51 17.63 -48.17
C THR A 816 3.61 19.17 -48.19
N GLY A 817 4.59 19.75 -47.48
CA GLY A 817 4.96 21.17 -47.60
C GLY A 817 4.78 22.02 -46.34
N TYR A 818 4.26 21.47 -45.24
CA TYR A 818 4.14 22.20 -43.96
C TYR A 818 5.42 22.11 -43.10
N HIS A 819 6.32 21.16 -43.40
CA HIS A 819 7.64 21.03 -42.76
C HIS A 819 7.63 20.86 -41.23
N ARG A 820 6.59 20.20 -40.68
CA ARG A 820 6.52 19.86 -39.24
C ARG A 820 7.15 18.50 -38.90
N ALA A 821 6.77 17.46 -39.64
CA ALA A 821 7.24 16.08 -39.48
C ALA A 821 6.92 15.31 -40.76
N GLY A 822 7.58 14.17 -40.97
CA GLY A 822 7.45 13.38 -42.19
C GLY A 822 8.63 13.52 -43.15
N LEU A 823 8.70 12.59 -44.10
CA LEU A 823 9.68 12.62 -45.19
C LEU A 823 9.06 13.23 -46.45
N PRO A 824 9.85 13.93 -47.28
CA PRO A 824 9.34 14.47 -48.54
C PRO A 824 9.00 13.33 -49.51
N PRO A 825 8.02 13.51 -50.44
CA PRO A 825 7.45 12.44 -51.25
C PRO A 825 8.48 11.58 -52.01
N THR A 826 9.51 12.21 -52.56
CA THR A 826 10.55 11.55 -53.37
C THR A 826 11.66 10.87 -52.55
N TYR A 827 11.77 11.16 -51.25
CA TYR A 827 12.78 10.58 -50.35
C TYR A 827 12.17 9.79 -49.18
N MET A 828 10.95 9.27 -49.37
CA MET A 828 10.26 8.43 -48.39
C MET A 828 11.08 7.19 -48.00
N ASN A 829 11.90 6.66 -48.91
CA ASN A 829 12.75 5.50 -48.64
C ASN A 829 14.12 5.85 -48.01
N LYS A 830 14.12 6.75 -47.02
CA LYS A 830 15.34 7.17 -46.32
C LYS A 830 16.07 5.97 -45.72
N ASN A 831 17.32 5.73 -46.16
CA ASN A 831 18.17 4.61 -45.70
C ASN A 831 17.46 3.25 -45.70
N GLY A 832 16.62 2.97 -46.70
CA GLY A 832 15.91 1.69 -46.83
C GLY A 832 14.77 1.48 -45.83
N LEU A 833 14.12 2.57 -45.39
CA LEU A 833 13.00 2.54 -44.45
C LEU A 833 11.86 1.62 -44.92
N ILE A 834 11.49 1.70 -46.20
CA ILE A 834 10.34 0.99 -46.76
C ILE A 834 10.66 -0.50 -46.87
N GLU A 835 11.84 -0.87 -47.38
CA GLU A 835 12.26 -2.28 -47.47
C GLU A 835 12.42 -2.91 -46.08
N SER A 836 12.98 -2.15 -45.13
CA SER A 836 13.14 -2.64 -43.75
C SER A 836 11.78 -2.85 -43.09
N LEU A 837 10.82 -1.94 -43.31
CA LEU A 837 9.45 -2.11 -42.83
C LEU A 837 8.76 -3.32 -43.48
N ALA A 838 8.97 -3.53 -44.78
CA ALA A 838 8.46 -4.71 -45.48
C ALA A 838 9.03 -6.03 -44.89
N GLN A 839 10.30 -6.04 -44.48
CA GLN A 839 10.88 -7.19 -43.77
C GLN A 839 10.21 -7.44 -42.42
N LEU A 840 9.89 -6.39 -41.65
CA LEU A 840 9.17 -6.52 -40.38
C LEU A 840 7.74 -7.01 -40.57
N GLU A 841 7.13 -6.66 -41.69
CA GLU A 841 5.81 -7.17 -42.04
C GLU A 841 5.84 -8.67 -42.35
N VAL A 842 6.86 -9.12 -43.08
CA VAL A 842 7.07 -10.57 -43.33
C VAL A 842 7.34 -11.34 -42.04
N SER A 843 8.04 -10.76 -41.06
CA SER A 843 8.30 -11.39 -39.76
C SER A 843 7.12 -11.30 -38.78
N GLY A 844 6.02 -10.62 -39.14
CA GLY A 844 4.87 -10.42 -38.26
C GLY A 844 5.12 -9.42 -37.12
N GLU A 845 6.16 -8.60 -37.22
CA GLU A 845 6.53 -7.59 -36.23
C GLU A 845 5.88 -6.20 -36.51
N ALA A 846 5.43 -5.96 -37.74
CA ALA A 846 4.72 -4.73 -38.13
C ALA A 846 3.60 -5.03 -39.14
N GLU A 847 2.63 -4.12 -39.28
CA GLU A 847 1.62 -4.14 -40.35
C GLU A 847 1.61 -2.75 -41.01
N LEU A 848 2.08 -2.61 -42.25
CA LEU A 848 2.06 -1.30 -42.92
C LEU A 848 0.64 -0.97 -43.39
N LEU A 849 0.08 0.17 -42.97
CA LEU A 849 -1.24 0.64 -43.39
C LEU A 849 -1.20 1.52 -44.62
N GLY A 850 -0.20 2.40 -44.72
CA GLY A 850 -0.06 3.33 -45.83
C GLY A 850 0.63 4.62 -45.44
N LEU A 851 0.17 5.72 -46.01
CA LEU A 851 0.77 7.05 -45.87
C LEU A 851 -0.14 7.95 -45.02
N TYR A 852 0.48 8.78 -44.18
CA TYR A 852 -0.23 9.77 -43.37
C TYR A 852 0.40 11.16 -43.59
N SER A 853 -0.36 12.15 -44.04
CA SER A 853 0.06 13.56 -44.11
C SER A 853 -0.81 14.43 -43.20
N HIS A 854 -0.28 15.58 -42.78
CA HIS A 854 -1.06 16.59 -42.07
C HIS A 854 -0.45 17.95 -42.38
N SER A 855 -1.12 18.70 -43.25
CA SER A 855 -0.77 20.06 -43.62
C SER A 855 -1.58 21.07 -42.84
N SER A 856 -0.92 21.96 -42.11
CA SER A 856 -1.61 23.05 -41.40
C SER A 856 -1.63 24.36 -42.21
N LEU A 857 -1.32 24.30 -43.52
CA LEU A 857 -1.33 25.47 -44.41
C LEU A 857 -2.73 26.11 -44.50
N SER A 858 -3.78 25.29 -44.41
CA SER A 858 -5.18 25.76 -44.52
C SER A 858 -5.69 26.60 -43.35
N TYR A 859 -4.93 26.74 -42.26
CA TYR A 859 -5.27 27.68 -41.18
C TYR A 859 -5.04 29.15 -41.56
N ALA A 860 -4.34 29.41 -42.67
CA ALA A 860 -4.16 30.75 -43.23
C ALA A 860 -5.16 31.06 -44.37
N ASP A 861 -6.06 30.13 -44.68
CA ASP A 861 -7.07 30.32 -45.72
C ASP A 861 -8.14 31.33 -45.30
N SER A 862 -8.87 31.82 -46.28
CA SER A 862 -9.97 32.78 -46.09
C SER A 862 -11.18 32.50 -46.99
N THR A 863 -11.14 31.43 -47.79
CA THR A 863 -12.18 31.04 -48.75
C THR A 863 -12.31 29.50 -48.83
N PRO A 864 -13.49 28.98 -49.22
CA PRO A 864 -13.70 27.55 -49.44
C PRO A 864 -12.77 26.97 -50.53
N GLU A 865 -12.51 27.75 -51.59
CA GLU A 865 -11.68 27.34 -52.71
C GLU A 865 -10.22 27.12 -52.31
N GLN A 866 -9.67 27.98 -51.44
CA GLN A 866 -8.32 27.79 -50.88
C GLN A 866 -8.25 26.52 -50.02
N ALA A 867 -9.25 26.30 -49.16
CA ALA A 867 -9.32 25.12 -48.31
C ALA A 867 -9.39 23.82 -49.12
N MET A 868 -10.21 23.78 -50.18
CA MET A 868 -10.26 22.64 -51.10
C MET A 868 -8.94 22.43 -51.85
N GLY A 869 -8.30 23.51 -52.31
CA GLY A 869 -7.00 23.45 -52.98
C GLY A 869 -5.88 22.92 -52.08
N ASN A 870 -5.88 23.28 -50.80
CA ASN A 870 -4.93 22.75 -49.82
C ASN A 870 -5.14 21.25 -49.56
N LEU A 871 -6.39 20.76 -49.49
CA LEU A 871 -6.66 19.33 -49.39
C LEU A 871 -6.22 18.59 -50.65
N GLU A 872 -6.50 19.13 -51.83
CA GLU A 872 -6.04 18.57 -53.11
C GLU A 872 -4.51 18.47 -53.17
N GLY A 873 -3.80 19.55 -52.82
CA GLY A 873 -2.34 19.56 -52.80
C GLY A 873 -1.75 18.53 -51.83
N GLU A 874 -2.36 18.34 -50.66
CA GLU A 874 -1.96 17.31 -49.70
C GLU A 874 -2.17 15.89 -50.27
N ILE A 875 -3.32 15.64 -50.91
CA ILE A 875 -3.59 14.37 -51.60
C ILE A 875 -2.56 14.12 -52.70
N GLN A 876 -2.28 15.13 -53.53
CA GLN A 876 -1.33 15.03 -54.63
C GLN A 876 0.08 14.73 -54.13
N GLY A 877 0.53 15.37 -53.04
CA GLY A 877 1.82 15.06 -52.42
C GLY A 877 1.93 13.60 -51.93
N CYS A 878 0.85 13.03 -51.40
CA CYS A 878 0.82 11.60 -51.06
C CYS A 878 0.79 10.70 -52.31
N LEU A 879 0.07 11.08 -53.37
CA LEU A 879 0.07 10.35 -54.65
C LEU A 879 1.46 10.33 -55.30
N GLU A 880 2.18 11.45 -55.25
CA GLU A 880 3.57 11.53 -55.69
C GLU A 880 4.48 10.58 -54.90
N ALA A 881 4.29 10.50 -53.58
CA ALA A 881 5.02 9.58 -52.72
C ALA A 881 4.73 8.11 -53.09
N VAL A 882 3.47 7.76 -53.33
CA VAL A 882 3.09 6.40 -53.79
C VAL A 882 3.73 6.09 -55.13
N ASN A 883 3.61 6.98 -56.11
CA ASN A 883 4.14 6.76 -57.46
C ASN A 883 5.67 6.64 -57.47
N ALA A 884 6.39 7.47 -56.71
CA ALA A 884 7.85 7.45 -56.66
C ALA A 884 8.41 6.17 -56.02
N GLN A 885 7.65 5.53 -55.13
CA GLN A 885 8.09 4.36 -54.37
C GLN A 885 7.32 3.08 -54.72
N ALA A 886 6.53 3.08 -55.81
CA ALA A 886 5.59 2.01 -56.15
C ALA A 886 6.22 0.62 -56.17
N GLN A 887 7.45 0.52 -56.69
CA GLN A 887 8.24 -0.71 -56.77
C GLN A 887 8.64 -1.32 -55.42
N LEU A 888 8.59 -0.54 -54.33
CA LEU A 888 8.98 -0.97 -52.98
C LEU A 888 7.80 -1.53 -52.18
N PHE A 889 6.57 -1.32 -52.65
CA PHE A 889 5.36 -1.86 -52.02
C PHE A 889 4.93 -3.17 -52.69
N ALA A 890 4.31 -4.07 -51.91
CA ALA A 890 3.76 -5.31 -52.44
C ALA A 890 2.54 -5.03 -53.35
N LYS A 891 2.51 -5.58 -54.57
CA LYS A 891 1.47 -5.28 -55.59
C LYS A 891 0.04 -5.60 -55.16
N GLU A 892 -0.15 -6.63 -54.35
CA GLU A 892 -1.48 -7.04 -53.87
C GLU A 892 -2.00 -6.18 -52.70
N LYS A 893 -1.12 -5.36 -52.10
CA LYS A 893 -1.41 -4.62 -50.88
C LYS A 893 -2.24 -3.37 -51.15
N GLN A 894 -3.25 -3.14 -50.32
CA GLN A 894 -4.04 -1.91 -50.32
C GLN A 894 -3.44 -0.89 -49.35
N LEU A 895 -3.06 0.29 -49.83
CA LEU A 895 -2.52 1.37 -49.00
C LEU A 895 -3.60 2.40 -48.65
N ILE A 896 -3.64 2.83 -47.40
CA ILE A 896 -4.47 3.95 -46.94
C ILE A 896 -3.66 5.24 -47.09
N ILE A 897 -4.21 6.21 -47.81
CA ILE A 897 -3.72 7.60 -47.83
C ILE A 897 -4.58 8.37 -46.84
N SER A 898 -4.01 8.76 -45.70
CA SER A 898 -4.70 9.50 -44.65
C SER A 898 -4.21 10.96 -44.65
N VAL A 899 -5.12 11.92 -44.87
CA VAL A 899 -4.81 13.35 -45.04
C VAL A 899 -5.79 14.21 -44.25
N GLY A 900 -5.39 15.43 -43.87
CA GLY A 900 -6.34 16.39 -43.33
C GLY A 900 -5.86 17.33 -42.23
N ALA A 901 -6.40 18.54 -42.28
CA ALA A 901 -6.56 19.48 -41.18
C ALA A 901 -8.01 19.95 -41.17
N SER A 902 -8.51 20.45 -40.03
CA SER A 902 -9.94 20.75 -39.92
C SER A 902 -10.47 21.69 -41.03
N PRO A 903 -9.84 22.83 -41.38
CA PRO A 903 -10.39 23.72 -42.42
C PRO A 903 -10.53 23.03 -43.78
N GLN A 904 -9.48 22.35 -44.23
CA GLN A 904 -9.48 21.67 -45.53
C GLN A 904 -10.36 20.42 -45.55
N VAL A 905 -10.51 19.72 -44.41
CA VAL A 905 -11.41 18.56 -44.29
C VAL A 905 -12.87 19.00 -44.25
N THR A 906 -13.23 20.05 -43.52
CA THR A 906 -14.62 20.57 -43.52
C THR A 906 -15.02 21.13 -44.88
N ALA A 907 -14.06 21.53 -45.72
CA ALA A 907 -14.35 21.99 -47.08
C ALA A 907 -14.96 20.89 -47.98
N VAL A 908 -14.83 19.60 -47.63
CA VAL A 908 -15.49 18.52 -48.38
C VAL A 908 -17.01 18.54 -48.25
N GLU A 909 -17.55 19.20 -47.22
CA GLU A 909 -19.00 19.42 -47.08
C GLU A 909 -19.54 20.25 -48.27
N ASN A 910 -18.72 21.11 -48.88
CA ASN A 910 -19.09 21.85 -50.09
C ASN A 910 -19.24 20.93 -51.32
N LEU A 911 -18.75 19.69 -51.27
CA LEU A 911 -18.91 18.73 -52.36
C LEU A 911 -20.28 18.05 -52.32
N VAL A 912 -20.88 17.88 -51.14
CA VAL A 912 -22.08 17.06 -50.95
C VAL A 912 -23.39 17.87 -50.95
N THR A 913 -23.35 19.12 -51.41
CA THR A 913 -24.51 20.01 -51.48
C THR A 913 -25.48 19.63 -52.62
N SER A 914 -26.77 19.90 -52.41
CA SER A 914 -27.85 19.64 -53.36
C SER A 914 -27.86 20.58 -54.57
N GLU A 915 -27.14 21.70 -54.51
CA GLU A 915 -26.96 22.63 -55.61
C GLU A 915 -25.67 22.28 -56.34
N GLY A 916 -25.77 21.78 -57.58
CA GLY A 916 -24.67 21.25 -58.39
C GLY A 916 -23.65 22.29 -58.89
N ASP A 917 -23.34 23.32 -58.09
CA ASP A 917 -22.42 24.39 -58.43
C ASP A 917 -20.98 24.03 -57.99
N LEU A 918 -20.38 23.11 -58.74
CA LEU A 918 -18.99 22.70 -58.53
C LEU A 918 -18.06 23.81 -59.02
N SER A 919 -17.52 24.63 -58.10
CA SER A 919 -16.40 25.50 -58.46
C SER A 919 -15.26 24.69 -59.06
N PRO A 920 -14.36 25.32 -59.84
CA PRO A 920 -13.18 24.64 -60.36
C PRO A 920 -12.38 23.89 -59.29
N ALA A 921 -12.27 24.44 -58.08
CA ALA A 921 -11.63 23.80 -56.93
C ALA A 921 -12.38 22.54 -56.46
N ALA A 922 -13.71 22.57 -56.40
CA ALA A 922 -14.53 21.41 -56.05
C ALA A 922 -14.39 20.27 -57.07
N ALA A 923 -14.39 20.61 -58.37
CA ALA A 923 -14.17 19.63 -59.44
C ALA A 923 -12.75 19.02 -59.40
N SER A 924 -11.72 19.85 -59.15
CA SER A 924 -10.34 19.39 -59.04
C SER A 924 -10.13 18.45 -57.85
N LEU A 925 -10.66 18.82 -56.69
CA LEU A 925 -10.62 17.98 -55.49
C LEU A 925 -11.34 16.64 -55.69
N ARG A 926 -12.52 16.63 -56.35
CA ARG A 926 -13.23 15.38 -56.70
C ARG A 926 -12.37 14.47 -57.58
N LYS A 927 -11.70 15.03 -58.57
CA LYS A 927 -10.79 14.27 -59.45
C LYS A 927 -9.59 13.70 -58.67
N ALA A 928 -9.02 14.46 -57.74
CA ALA A 928 -7.95 13.98 -56.88
C ALA A 928 -8.43 12.82 -55.98
N ILE A 929 -9.63 12.94 -55.40
CA ILE A 929 -10.29 11.88 -54.64
C ILE A 929 -10.48 10.62 -55.50
N GLU A 930 -11.04 10.76 -56.70
CA GLU A 930 -11.26 9.65 -57.64
C GLU A 930 -9.94 8.96 -58.04
N THR A 931 -8.87 9.74 -58.22
CA THR A 931 -7.53 9.21 -58.52
C THR A 931 -7.01 8.29 -57.42
N VAL A 932 -7.24 8.64 -56.15
CA VAL A 932 -6.86 7.80 -55.00
C VAL A 932 -7.80 6.59 -54.86
N THR A 933 -9.11 6.77 -55.04
CA THR A 933 -10.07 5.70 -54.72
C THR A 933 -10.21 4.66 -55.83
N THR A 934 -10.04 5.07 -57.09
CA THR A 934 -10.27 4.20 -58.26
C THR A 934 -9.09 4.13 -59.24
N GLY A 935 -8.17 5.10 -59.20
CA GLY A 935 -7.13 5.27 -60.22
C GLY A 935 -5.90 4.36 -60.16
N GLN A 936 -5.76 3.52 -59.12
CA GLN A 936 -4.61 2.62 -58.90
C GLN A 936 -3.23 3.27 -59.09
N PRO A 937 -2.90 4.35 -58.34
CA PRO A 937 -1.63 5.05 -58.45
C PRO A 937 -0.44 4.11 -58.23
N GLY A 938 0.57 4.19 -59.09
CA GLY A 938 1.72 3.28 -59.08
C GLY A 938 1.38 1.81 -59.35
N GLY A 939 0.17 1.50 -59.82
CA GLY A 939 -0.33 0.12 -59.96
C GLY A 939 -0.72 -0.53 -58.64
N LEU A 940 -0.92 0.25 -57.57
CA LEU A 940 -1.29 -0.23 -56.24
C LEU A 940 -2.76 0.04 -55.95
N LYS A 941 -3.39 -0.82 -55.12
CA LYS A 941 -4.73 -0.54 -54.60
C LYS A 941 -4.62 0.53 -53.51
N THR A 942 -5.45 1.56 -53.56
CA THR A 942 -5.43 2.64 -52.56
C THR A 942 -6.83 2.94 -52.00
N LYS A 943 -6.87 3.52 -50.80
CA LYS A 943 -8.07 4.09 -50.17
C LYS A 943 -7.74 5.45 -49.59
N LEU A 944 -8.70 6.38 -49.65
CA LEU A 944 -8.57 7.70 -49.03
C LEU A 944 -9.27 7.72 -47.68
N GLU A 945 -8.58 8.24 -46.67
CA GLU A 945 -9.10 8.51 -45.33
C GLU A 945 -8.86 9.99 -44.98
N LEU A 946 -9.87 10.67 -44.48
CA LEU A 946 -9.74 12.05 -43.98
C LEU A 946 -9.58 12.05 -42.45
N HIS A 947 -8.87 13.04 -41.91
CA HIS A 947 -8.79 13.22 -40.47
C HIS A 947 -8.87 14.68 -40.01
N ALA A 948 -9.70 14.92 -39.00
CA ALA A 948 -9.90 16.25 -38.41
C ALA A 948 -10.30 16.13 -36.93
N GLY A 949 -10.12 17.20 -36.15
CA GLY A 949 -10.44 17.21 -34.71
C GLY A 949 -11.29 18.40 -34.29
N VAL A 950 -10.74 19.61 -34.46
CA VAL A 950 -11.41 20.83 -34.01
C VAL A 950 -12.73 21.13 -34.74
N TYR A 951 -13.00 20.49 -35.89
CA TYR A 951 -14.28 20.60 -36.59
C TYR A 951 -15.51 20.32 -35.70
N SER A 952 -15.34 19.46 -34.69
CA SER A 952 -16.41 19.08 -33.75
C SER A 952 -16.84 20.20 -32.80
N ILE A 953 -16.00 21.21 -32.58
CA ILE A 953 -16.25 22.28 -31.60
C ILE A 953 -16.13 23.68 -32.24
N LEU A 954 -15.23 23.84 -33.21
CA LEU A 954 -14.82 25.09 -33.84
C LEU A 954 -14.26 26.12 -32.85
N ASP A 955 -13.72 27.19 -33.41
CA ASP A 955 -13.19 28.36 -32.70
C ASP A 955 -13.12 29.53 -33.68
N MET A 956 -12.71 30.72 -33.21
CA MET A 956 -12.61 31.89 -34.07
C MET A 956 -11.62 31.69 -35.21
N GLN A 957 -10.56 30.90 -35.02
CA GLN A 957 -9.63 30.57 -36.10
C GLN A 957 -10.32 29.75 -37.19
N GLN A 958 -11.10 28.72 -36.84
CA GLN A 958 -11.84 27.91 -37.82
C GLN A 958 -12.88 28.73 -38.59
N VAL A 959 -13.68 29.54 -37.90
CA VAL A 959 -14.72 30.38 -38.54
C VAL A 959 -14.07 31.38 -39.51
N SER A 960 -12.90 31.93 -39.16
CA SER A 960 -12.18 32.90 -39.99
C SER A 960 -11.66 32.32 -41.31
N THR A 961 -11.51 30.99 -41.42
CA THR A 961 -11.04 30.36 -42.67
C THR A 961 -12.07 30.40 -43.79
N ASN A 962 -13.36 30.60 -43.46
CA ASN A 962 -14.49 30.45 -44.38
C ASN A 962 -14.43 29.16 -45.22
N SER A 963 -13.97 28.04 -44.64
CA SER A 963 -13.78 26.78 -45.37
C SER A 963 -15.08 26.16 -45.90
N ARG A 964 -16.24 26.56 -45.38
CA ARG A 964 -17.57 26.11 -45.80
C ARG A 964 -18.37 27.30 -46.33
N ARG A 965 -19.02 27.12 -47.48
CA ARG A 965 -19.87 28.16 -48.12
C ARG A 965 -21.08 28.53 -47.27
N HIS A 966 -21.63 27.57 -46.53
CA HIS A 966 -22.84 27.72 -45.74
C HIS A 966 -22.53 27.50 -44.26
N LEU A 967 -21.70 28.38 -43.68
CA LEU A 967 -21.40 28.40 -42.25
C LEU A 967 -22.08 29.61 -41.60
N GLY A 968 -22.76 29.40 -40.47
CA GLY A 968 -23.40 30.46 -39.68
C GLY A 968 -22.41 31.39 -38.99
N SER A 969 -22.93 32.26 -38.12
CA SER A 969 -22.11 33.18 -37.31
C SER A 969 -21.25 32.43 -36.27
N ALA A 970 -20.34 33.14 -35.61
CA ALA A 970 -19.56 32.57 -34.51
C ALA A 970 -20.48 32.02 -33.40
N GLU A 971 -21.55 32.76 -33.08
CA GLU A 971 -22.58 32.39 -32.11
C GLU A 971 -23.36 31.14 -32.50
N ASP A 972 -23.61 30.92 -33.79
CA ASP A 972 -24.36 29.74 -34.26
C ASP A 972 -23.49 28.48 -34.30
N GLU A 973 -22.19 28.65 -34.56
CA GLU A 973 -21.32 27.55 -34.99
C GLU A 973 -20.29 27.13 -33.96
N ILE A 974 -19.74 28.07 -33.18
CA ILE A 974 -18.73 27.76 -32.17
C ILE A 974 -19.44 27.14 -30.95
N ALA A 975 -19.01 25.93 -30.60
CA ALA A 975 -19.55 25.17 -29.48
C ALA A 975 -18.81 25.44 -28.16
N ILE A 976 -17.59 25.97 -28.19
CA ILE A 976 -16.82 26.31 -27.00
C ILE A 976 -16.86 27.81 -26.70
N SER A 977 -17.10 28.16 -25.44
CA SER A 977 -16.95 29.54 -24.98
C SER A 977 -16.44 29.58 -23.55
N VAL A 978 -15.94 30.73 -23.11
CA VAL A 978 -15.53 30.99 -21.73
C VAL A 978 -16.38 32.11 -21.17
N ILE A 979 -17.09 31.84 -20.08
CA ILE A 979 -17.81 32.86 -19.33
C ILE A 979 -16.89 33.50 -18.30
N ALA A 980 -16.85 34.83 -18.30
CA ALA A 980 -16.02 35.62 -17.40
C ALA A 980 -16.81 36.80 -16.81
N GLU A 981 -16.33 37.33 -15.70
CA GLU A 981 -16.95 38.45 -14.99
C GLU A 981 -16.20 39.76 -15.28
N VAL A 982 -16.95 40.83 -15.54
CA VAL A 982 -16.41 42.19 -15.67
C VAL A 982 -16.06 42.74 -14.30
N CYS A 983 -14.77 43.00 -14.05
CA CYS A 983 -14.29 43.52 -12.78
C CYS A 983 -14.24 45.04 -12.74
N SER A 984 -14.06 45.70 -13.89
CA SER A 984 -13.95 47.16 -14.00
C SER A 984 -14.32 47.61 -15.40
N VAL A 985 -14.87 48.82 -15.51
CA VAL A 985 -15.24 49.46 -16.77
C VAL A 985 -14.60 50.84 -16.79
N TYR A 986 -14.00 51.21 -17.91
CA TYR A 986 -13.29 52.47 -18.11
C TYR A 986 -13.86 53.19 -19.32
N ASN A 987 -14.91 53.99 -19.09
CA ASN A 987 -15.59 54.79 -20.10
C ASN A 987 -15.20 56.29 -19.97
N ASP A 988 -15.89 57.19 -20.66
CA ASP A 988 -15.83 58.65 -20.42
C ASP A 988 -14.43 59.29 -20.40
N LYS A 989 -13.55 58.84 -21.30
CA LYS A 989 -12.15 59.30 -21.45
C LYS A 989 -11.24 59.04 -20.25
N GLU A 990 -11.60 58.10 -19.38
CA GLU A 990 -10.73 57.63 -18.29
C GLU A 990 -9.44 56.97 -18.81
N ARG A 991 -9.46 56.47 -20.06
CA ARG A 991 -8.33 55.86 -20.76
C ARG A 991 -8.29 56.28 -22.24
N ALA A 992 -7.25 55.86 -22.96
CA ALA A 992 -7.05 56.19 -24.37
C ALA A 992 -8.16 55.69 -25.30
N GLN A 993 -8.85 54.61 -24.92
CA GLN A 993 -10.06 54.11 -25.57
C GLN A 993 -11.00 53.52 -24.51
N PRO A 994 -12.33 53.49 -24.75
CA PRO A 994 -13.28 52.79 -23.89
C PRO A 994 -12.94 51.30 -23.78
N GLU A 995 -12.83 50.79 -22.56
CA GLU A 995 -12.44 49.41 -22.32
C GLU A 995 -12.97 48.86 -20.98
N ALA A 996 -13.00 47.54 -20.84
CA ALA A 996 -13.38 46.86 -19.59
C ALA A 996 -12.34 45.79 -19.21
N LEU A 997 -12.13 45.58 -17.91
CA LEU A 997 -11.29 44.50 -17.39
C LEU A 997 -12.18 43.32 -16.99
N VAL A 998 -11.82 42.11 -17.42
CA VAL A 998 -12.53 40.87 -17.07
C VAL A 998 -11.60 39.86 -16.39
N ALA A 999 -12.16 39.08 -15.45
CA ALA A 999 -11.47 38.05 -14.67
C ALA A 999 -11.20 36.76 -15.48
N VAL A 1000 -10.58 36.91 -16.66
CA VAL A 1000 -10.01 35.79 -17.41
C VAL A 1000 -8.81 36.24 -18.22
N GLY A 1001 -7.72 35.50 -18.14
CA GLY A 1001 -6.47 35.81 -18.84
C GLY A 1001 -5.97 34.67 -19.72
N THR A 1002 -4.66 34.60 -19.94
CA THR A 1002 -4.01 33.54 -20.73
C THR A 1002 -4.22 32.16 -20.12
N LEU A 1003 -4.42 32.07 -18.80
CA LEU A 1003 -4.74 30.80 -18.11
C LEU A 1003 -6.20 30.38 -18.22
N GLY A 1004 -7.05 31.16 -18.89
CA GLY A 1004 -8.42 30.77 -19.23
C GLY A 1004 -8.77 30.84 -20.72
N LEU A 1005 -8.01 31.56 -21.54
CA LEU A 1005 -8.26 31.72 -22.98
C LEU A 1005 -7.14 31.15 -23.88
N GLY A 1006 -5.91 31.09 -23.38
CA GLY A 1006 -4.71 30.90 -24.21
C GLY A 1006 -4.19 32.21 -24.80
N ARG A 1007 -3.15 32.13 -25.64
CA ARG A 1007 -2.53 33.28 -26.32
C ARG A 1007 -2.22 32.97 -27.78
N GLU A 1008 -3.19 32.36 -28.45
CA GLU A 1008 -3.11 32.01 -29.87
C GLU A 1008 -3.66 33.16 -30.72
N PRO A 1009 -2.93 33.66 -31.72
CA PRO A 1009 -3.41 34.72 -32.59
C PRO A 1009 -4.43 34.20 -33.60
N CYS A 1010 -5.32 35.09 -34.07
CA CYS A 1010 -6.21 34.83 -35.20
C CYS A 1010 -5.82 35.75 -36.36
N ALA A 1011 -5.77 35.22 -37.59
CA ALA A 1011 -5.39 36.02 -38.75
C ALA A 1011 -6.43 37.10 -39.12
N ALA A 1012 -7.70 36.90 -38.74
CA ALA A 1012 -8.80 37.79 -39.13
C ALA A 1012 -8.90 39.08 -38.30
N TYR A 1013 -8.28 39.16 -37.13
CA TYR A 1013 -8.37 40.33 -36.24
C TYR A 1013 -7.24 40.36 -35.20
N SER A 1014 -6.96 41.53 -34.61
CA SER A 1014 -5.78 41.75 -33.74
C SER A 1014 -5.95 41.37 -32.25
N GLY A 1015 -6.87 40.47 -31.90
CA GLY A 1015 -7.20 40.12 -30.51
C GLY A 1015 -7.02 38.64 -30.13
N TRP A 1016 -7.38 38.32 -28.88
CA TRP A 1016 -7.19 36.99 -28.25
C TRP A 1016 -8.50 36.21 -28.03
N GLY A 1017 -9.63 36.76 -28.47
CA GLY A 1017 -10.97 36.20 -28.36
C GLY A 1017 -12.02 37.23 -28.78
N VAL A 1018 -13.22 36.76 -29.12
CA VAL A 1018 -14.37 37.61 -29.48
C VAL A 1018 -15.44 37.49 -28.41
N VAL A 1019 -15.99 38.60 -27.96
CA VAL A 1019 -17.13 38.60 -27.03
C VAL A 1019 -18.41 38.38 -27.84
N SER A 1020 -19.26 37.45 -27.40
CA SER A 1020 -20.62 37.27 -27.90
C SER A 1020 -21.34 38.61 -28.01
N GLN A 1021 -22.09 38.85 -29.09
CA GLN A 1021 -22.72 40.14 -29.36
C GLN A 1021 -23.31 40.83 -28.11
N VAL A 1022 -22.74 42.00 -27.79
CA VAL A 1022 -23.28 42.95 -26.82
C VAL A 1022 -23.80 44.13 -27.63
N SER A 1023 -25.10 44.42 -27.52
CA SER A 1023 -25.85 45.42 -28.30
C SER A 1023 -25.00 46.57 -28.89
N GLY A 1024 -24.84 46.61 -30.22
CA GLY A 1024 -24.04 47.64 -30.90
C GLY A 1024 -23.73 47.33 -32.36
N THR A 1025 -23.12 48.28 -33.08
CA THR A 1025 -22.69 48.15 -34.49
C THR A 1025 -21.25 47.66 -34.66
N ARG A 1026 -20.47 47.57 -33.56
CA ARG A 1026 -19.07 47.12 -33.54
C ARG A 1026 -18.91 45.81 -32.76
N ARG A 1027 -17.81 45.10 -32.97
CA ARG A 1027 -17.46 43.85 -32.25
C ARG A 1027 -16.56 44.16 -31.05
N LEU A 1028 -16.85 43.56 -29.90
CA LEU A 1028 -15.97 43.58 -28.74
C LEU A 1028 -14.99 42.41 -28.81
N ILE A 1029 -13.71 42.68 -28.56
CA ILE A 1029 -12.64 41.69 -28.59
C ILE A 1029 -11.82 41.73 -27.31
N VAL A 1030 -11.13 40.63 -27.03
CA VAL A 1030 -10.05 40.59 -26.03
C VAL A 1030 -8.81 41.24 -26.64
N ASP A 1031 -8.66 42.55 -26.47
CA ASP A 1031 -7.58 43.36 -27.05
C ASP A 1031 -6.23 43.02 -26.40
N ARG A 1032 -6.21 42.95 -25.07
CA ARG A 1032 -4.99 42.65 -24.29
C ARG A 1032 -5.25 41.55 -23.28
N VAL A 1033 -4.27 40.67 -23.09
CA VAL A 1033 -4.38 39.52 -22.19
C VAL A 1033 -3.16 39.46 -21.27
N SER A 1034 -3.40 39.25 -19.97
CA SER A 1034 -2.39 38.94 -18.94
C SER A 1034 -2.70 37.58 -18.33
N GLN A 1035 -2.02 37.15 -17.26
CA GLN A 1035 -2.17 35.79 -16.73
C GLN A 1035 -3.61 35.42 -16.34
N GLU A 1036 -4.24 36.23 -15.47
CA GLU A 1036 -5.57 35.95 -14.88
C GLU A 1036 -6.67 36.91 -15.34
N HIS A 1037 -6.32 37.99 -16.04
CA HIS A 1037 -7.27 39.00 -16.50
C HIS A 1037 -6.99 39.46 -17.91
N SER A 1038 -7.99 40.05 -18.55
CA SER A 1038 -7.88 40.62 -19.88
C SER A 1038 -8.67 41.91 -20.02
N ILE A 1039 -8.33 42.67 -21.06
CA ILE A 1039 -8.97 43.92 -21.41
C ILE A 1039 -9.83 43.69 -22.64
N LEU A 1040 -11.13 43.96 -22.50
CA LEU A 1040 -12.09 44.02 -23.58
C LEU A 1040 -12.14 45.44 -24.13
N ALA A 1041 -12.03 45.58 -25.44
CA ALA A 1041 -12.21 46.86 -26.14
C ALA A 1041 -12.93 46.62 -27.46
N TRP A 1042 -13.44 47.70 -28.05
CA TRP A 1042 -13.95 47.64 -29.41
C TRP A 1042 -12.83 47.25 -30.37
N GLU A 1043 -13.14 46.41 -31.35
CA GLU A 1043 -12.25 46.22 -32.48
C GLU A 1043 -12.13 47.52 -33.29
N TYR A 1044 -10.90 47.88 -33.63
CA TYR A 1044 -10.58 49.07 -34.42
C TYR A 1044 -9.48 48.75 -35.44
N GLY A 1045 -9.50 49.48 -36.57
CA GLY A 1045 -8.45 49.37 -37.59
C GLY A 1045 -7.15 50.03 -37.12
N LYS A 1046 -5.98 49.57 -37.63
CA LYS A 1046 -4.66 50.11 -37.26
C LYS A 1046 -4.51 51.63 -37.44
N ASP A 1047 -5.31 52.23 -38.32
CA ASP A 1047 -5.29 53.67 -38.64
C ASP A 1047 -6.62 54.38 -38.29
N GLU A 1048 -7.48 53.74 -37.49
CA GLU A 1048 -8.77 54.29 -37.10
C GLU A 1048 -8.64 55.26 -35.93
N ASP A 1049 -9.27 56.44 -36.03
CA ASP A 1049 -9.31 57.42 -34.93
C ASP A 1049 -10.18 56.89 -33.78
N THR A 1050 -9.54 56.56 -32.66
CA THR A 1050 -10.20 56.01 -31.47
C THR A 1050 -10.95 57.07 -30.64
N SER A 1051 -10.82 58.37 -30.96
CA SER A 1051 -11.40 59.47 -30.17
C SER A 1051 -12.93 59.53 -30.22
N ALA A 1052 -13.55 58.92 -31.22
CA ALA A 1052 -15.00 58.86 -31.43
C ALA A 1052 -15.63 57.49 -31.11
N ILE A 1053 -14.86 56.57 -30.51
CA ILE A 1053 -15.37 55.24 -30.14
C ILE A 1053 -16.37 55.37 -28.97
N PRO A 1054 -17.57 54.78 -29.07
CA PRO A 1054 -18.58 54.87 -28.02
C PRO A 1054 -18.16 54.10 -26.76
N PRO A 1055 -18.73 54.43 -25.59
CA PRO A 1055 -18.55 53.66 -24.36
C PRO A 1055 -18.77 52.16 -24.57
N VAL A 1056 -18.01 51.31 -23.88
CA VAL A 1056 -18.30 49.87 -23.87
C VAL A 1056 -19.60 49.63 -23.09
N PRO A 1057 -20.57 48.89 -23.63
CA PRO A 1057 -21.89 48.67 -23.02
C PRO A 1057 -21.82 47.53 -21.99
N LEU A 1058 -20.90 47.65 -21.03
CA LEU A 1058 -20.65 46.66 -19.99
C LEU A 1058 -20.76 47.30 -18.60
N GLU A 1059 -21.19 46.52 -17.62
CA GLU A 1059 -21.28 46.91 -16.22
C GLU A 1059 -20.40 46.02 -15.33
N VAL A 1060 -19.90 46.55 -14.21
CA VAL A 1060 -19.14 45.74 -13.24
C VAL A 1060 -20.05 44.67 -12.62
N GLY A 1061 -19.55 43.43 -12.58
CA GLY A 1061 -20.30 42.24 -12.18
C GLY A 1061 -21.08 41.58 -13.33
N GLN A 1062 -21.12 42.18 -14.52
CA GLN A 1062 -21.75 41.55 -15.68
C GLN A 1062 -20.95 40.34 -16.16
N ASN A 1063 -21.66 39.28 -16.52
CA ASN A 1063 -21.07 38.12 -17.18
C ASN A 1063 -20.94 38.38 -18.69
N VAL A 1064 -19.78 38.05 -19.26
CA VAL A 1064 -19.51 38.07 -20.70
C VAL A 1064 -19.16 36.67 -21.19
N VAL A 1065 -19.58 36.34 -22.40
CA VAL A 1065 -19.25 35.07 -23.08
C VAL A 1065 -18.21 35.35 -24.14
N ILE A 1066 -17.07 34.67 -24.07
CA ILE A 1066 -15.92 34.87 -24.96
C ILE A 1066 -15.69 33.62 -25.80
N PHE A 1067 -15.75 33.77 -27.12
CA PHE A 1067 -15.33 32.75 -28.08
C PHE A 1067 -13.80 32.78 -28.22
N PRO A 1068 -13.10 31.68 -27.90
CA PRO A 1068 -11.65 31.66 -27.95
C PRO A 1068 -11.13 31.60 -29.38
N ASN A 1069 -9.88 32.03 -29.56
CA ASN A 1069 -9.17 31.87 -30.83
C ASN A 1069 -8.87 30.42 -31.18
N HIS A 1070 -8.49 29.61 -30.19
CA HIS A 1070 -8.09 28.23 -30.43
C HIS A 1070 -8.65 27.28 -29.35
N ALA A 1071 -9.69 26.52 -29.71
CA ALA A 1071 -10.42 25.62 -28.82
C ALA A 1071 -9.52 24.58 -28.12
N CYS A 1072 -8.51 24.06 -28.83
CA CYS A 1072 -7.64 23.02 -28.30
C CYS A 1072 -6.79 23.55 -27.13
N VAL A 1073 -6.29 24.78 -27.25
CA VAL A 1073 -5.45 25.42 -26.24
C VAL A 1073 -6.30 25.91 -25.08
N THR A 1074 -7.41 26.60 -25.37
CA THR A 1074 -8.36 27.05 -24.34
C THR A 1074 -8.86 25.90 -23.49
N GLY A 1075 -9.32 24.81 -24.13
CA GLY A 1075 -9.81 23.64 -23.42
C GLY A 1075 -8.77 22.97 -22.52
N ALA A 1076 -7.48 22.98 -22.92
CA ALA A 1076 -6.40 22.37 -22.13
C ALA A 1076 -6.14 23.07 -20.79
N LEU A 1077 -6.66 24.29 -20.59
CA LEU A 1077 -6.50 25.06 -19.36
C LEU A 1077 -7.50 24.65 -18.26
N TYR A 1078 -8.55 23.91 -18.63
CA TYR A 1078 -9.63 23.47 -17.74
C TYR A 1078 -9.61 21.94 -17.55
N GLY A 1079 -9.99 21.48 -16.35
CA GLY A 1079 -10.10 20.05 -16.04
C GLY A 1079 -11.43 19.42 -16.47
N TRP A 1080 -12.47 20.23 -16.68
CA TRP A 1080 -13.79 19.81 -17.10
C TRP A 1080 -14.47 20.93 -17.89
N TYR A 1081 -15.52 20.55 -18.63
CA TYR A 1081 -16.40 21.47 -19.35
C TYR A 1081 -17.78 21.47 -18.72
N LEU A 1082 -18.38 22.64 -18.55
CA LEU A 1082 -19.81 22.74 -18.24
C LEU A 1082 -20.57 22.61 -19.56
N VAL A 1083 -21.59 21.76 -19.61
CA VAL A 1083 -22.27 21.42 -20.86
C VAL A 1083 -23.65 22.03 -20.88
N VAL A 1084 -23.98 22.71 -21.97
CA VAL A 1084 -25.33 23.19 -22.28
C VAL A 1084 -25.85 22.49 -23.52
N ASP A 1085 -27.16 22.48 -23.70
CA ASP A 1085 -27.81 21.95 -24.90
C ASP A 1085 -28.76 23.02 -25.46
N SER A 1086 -28.41 23.60 -26.61
CA SER A 1086 -29.20 24.66 -27.25
C SER A 1086 -30.42 24.14 -28.02
N GLU A 1087 -30.57 22.82 -28.21
CA GLU A 1087 -31.77 22.22 -28.80
C GLU A 1087 -32.83 21.86 -27.74
N GLU A 1088 -32.40 21.43 -26.55
CA GLU A 1088 -33.30 20.91 -25.50
C GLU A 1088 -33.64 21.94 -24.38
N GLY A 1089 -33.15 23.18 -24.46
CA GLY A 1089 -33.33 24.18 -23.39
C GLY A 1089 -33.09 25.64 -23.81
N ASP A 1090 -32.79 26.49 -22.83
CA ASP A 1090 -32.53 27.93 -23.01
C ASP A 1090 -31.09 28.24 -23.50
N GLY A 1091 -30.29 27.22 -23.79
CA GLY A 1091 -28.87 27.33 -24.17
C GLY A 1091 -27.97 27.88 -23.05
N LYS A 1092 -28.48 28.04 -21.83
CA LYS A 1092 -27.78 28.64 -20.68
C LYS A 1092 -27.81 27.76 -19.44
N THR A 1093 -28.73 26.80 -19.37
CA THR A 1093 -28.82 25.84 -18.28
C THR A 1093 -27.79 24.74 -18.46
N ILE A 1094 -27.01 24.47 -17.43
CA ILE A 1094 -26.01 23.40 -17.43
C ILE A 1094 -26.75 22.06 -17.31
N VAL A 1095 -26.62 21.22 -18.33
CA VAL A 1095 -27.28 19.91 -18.41
C VAL A 1095 -26.34 18.75 -18.04
N ASP A 1096 -25.03 18.97 -18.11
CA ASP A 1096 -24.03 17.94 -17.83
C ASP A 1096 -22.64 18.57 -17.51
N VAL A 1097 -21.70 17.76 -17.05
CA VAL A 1097 -20.29 18.13 -16.87
C VAL A 1097 -19.39 17.07 -17.47
N TRP A 1098 -18.56 17.44 -18.46
CA TRP A 1098 -17.67 16.49 -19.14
C TRP A 1098 -16.23 16.64 -18.66
N GLY A 1099 -15.71 15.54 -18.10
CA GLY A 1099 -14.31 15.45 -17.68
C GLY A 1099 -13.35 15.46 -18.87
N ARG A 1100 -12.23 16.16 -18.72
CA ARG A 1100 -11.23 16.29 -19.77
C ARG A 1100 -9.95 15.54 -19.42
N ALA A 1101 -9.43 14.71 -20.33
CA ALA A 1101 -8.10 14.11 -20.16
C ALA A 1101 -7.01 15.18 -20.11
N SER A 1102 -6.05 15.06 -19.19
CA SER A 1102 -4.89 15.97 -19.10
C SER A 1102 -3.57 15.19 -19.04
N GLY A 1103 -2.44 15.85 -19.32
CA GLY A 1103 -1.11 15.22 -19.29
C GLY A 1103 -0.73 14.43 -20.55
N TRP A 1104 0.32 13.62 -20.41
CA TRP A 1104 1.01 12.91 -21.50
C TRP A 1104 0.88 11.39 -21.40
#